data_AF-A0A1F6HZJ8-F1
#
_entry.id   AF-A0A1F6HZJ8-F1
#
_cell.length_a   1.000
_cell.length_b   1.000
_cell.length_c   1.000
_cell.angle_alpha   90.00
_cell.angle_beta   90.00
_cell.angle_gamma   90.00
#
_symmetry.space_group_name_H-M   'P 1'
#
loop_
_entity.id
_entity.type
_entity.pdbx_description
1 polymer ?
#
loop_
_entity_poly.entity_id
_entity_poly.type
_entity_poly.pdbx_seq_one_letter_code
_entity_poly.pdbx_strand_id
1 'polypeptide(L)'
;MKTAPILIIDKIGFISNLLAFKLSNEFPIVLVGKTRAEDLEKGSGDIIRIPFSKKFPTIQDDKYSHIILIDDSGFGLDILPSVIEKVKNINADFIFVQKLSAKSKYWSSKVLKLYSSSSVVFYGDVFDNKLIHRREGFNSAVNEYIYQIQKHNRIEILGDGLESVYPVFINDLVNGLIDIVFDLHKSNSVFYIFPKHPITELSLAHMIQKANPEISIDFSTKNSIIEAMSIPSNGKYLLEDKYPLAHEIRKINIKETDKYEKEMQTKREIRRPNRLFLSAVWTVILLMIAPFVFTLFFSFLGLSALYYAKTKESAHLSSVFFYVGKKASSILAVQARIIGQENKLKNLFEDIDLGHKISGGLALAFNSTNYFSKVVTGISRDPIGDFSKGQNDLRRAIVFLERLRAENKIPKPFKGKLESVGSLIKFLSDTENILPDIFGIEGEKKYLVLFQDSMELRPGGGIIGSYGILKLNMGRIVDFSIHDVSDADKQLRGHLEPPFAIRRHLPSEHWYLKDSNFNVDFVKSASASSNFLFVETGQKVSGVIGIDDFFIKNILRAIGLAEKDFLMSPYKTIAAKISSSNLSYFAIAAAISEALAQKHLIIVFNNNLQDILSANGWSSALWDKRRESGESISDFLGINEANLGGNKANNFIYRQVSQETTIGDDGSVFSEITIKYKNAGVSTGGDYKNYLRLILPLNAAISEISINDISQSMVNAITDPLIYEAKDFIPPAGLEVEKNNEENKTIYGFMVNIPIGRIAKINVKYNLAGKISLDQNVFSYNLKLFKQPGIDSIPYSLSLAYPSIFNAVNVSDGMKEDRGKLLYSKKIAEDQDLSISFAKK
;
A
#
# COMPACT_ATOMS: atom_id res chain seq x y z
N MET A 1 7.05 -1.87 63.40
CA MET A 1 7.50 -1.81 62.00
C MET A 1 6.26 -1.62 61.14
N LYS A 2 6.13 -0.52 60.40
CA LYS A 2 4.95 -0.28 59.55
C LYS A 2 4.98 -1.26 58.38
N THR A 3 3.94 -2.07 58.24
CA THR A 3 3.73 -3.01 57.12
C THR A 3 3.67 -2.22 55.81
N ALA A 4 4.26 -2.77 54.74
CA ALA A 4 4.24 -2.13 53.43
C ALA A 4 2.80 -2.00 52.91
N PRO A 5 2.44 -0.89 52.23
CA PRO A 5 1.06 -0.63 51.79
C PRO A 5 0.52 -1.70 50.84
N ILE A 6 -0.80 -1.83 50.80
CA ILE A 6 -1.52 -2.65 49.80
C ILE A 6 -2.05 -1.71 48.71
N LEU A 7 -1.77 -2.05 47.44
CA LEU A 7 -2.31 -1.35 46.29
C LEU A 7 -3.53 -2.10 45.74
N ILE A 8 -4.68 -1.44 45.68
CA ILE A 8 -5.92 -1.98 45.10
C ILE A 8 -6.30 -1.16 43.87
N ILE A 9 -6.45 -1.84 42.73
CA ILE A 9 -6.79 -1.23 41.43
C ILE A 9 -8.15 -1.75 41.00
N ASP A 10 -9.13 -0.86 40.91
CA ASP A 10 -10.51 -1.16 40.52
C ASP A 10 -11.15 0.07 39.89
N LYS A 11 -11.53 -0.04 38.61
CA LYS A 11 -12.14 1.08 37.87
C LYS A 11 -13.52 1.47 38.39
N ILE A 12 -14.32 0.52 38.86
CA ILE A 12 -15.72 0.73 39.29
C ILE A 12 -15.77 1.17 40.75
N GLY A 13 -14.89 0.62 41.59
CA GLY A 13 -14.71 1.03 42.98
C GLY A 13 -15.60 0.29 43.99
N PHE A 14 -16.49 -0.61 43.56
CA PHE A 14 -17.52 -1.17 44.44
C PHE A 14 -16.95 -2.20 45.44
N ILE A 15 -16.29 -3.24 44.94
CA ILE A 15 -15.66 -4.28 45.77
C ILE A 15 -14.45 -3.67 46.51
N SER A 16 -13.65 -2.89 45.78
CA SER A 16 -12.41 -2.32 46.31
C SER A 16 -12.60 -1.33 47.44
N ASN A 17 -13.68 -0.53 47.45
CA ASN A 17 -13.96 0.40 48.55
C ASN A 17 -14.21 -0.35 49.87
N LEU A 18 -15.03 -1.40 49.85
CA LEU A 18 -15.34 -2.19 51.04
C LEU A 18 -14.14 -3.01 51.52
N LEU A 19 -13.38 -3.57 50.57
CA LEU A 19 -12.13 -4.28 50.84
C LEU A 19 -11.07 -3.35 51.44
N ALA A 20 -10.86 -2.17 50.84
CA ALA A 20 -9.94 -1.15 51.35
C ALA A 20 -10.33 -0.71 52.77
N PHE A 21 -11.62 -0.49 53.02
CA PHE A 21 -12.10 -0.12 54.35
C PHE A 21 -11.75 -1.20 55.39
N LYS A 22 -12.04 -2.48 55.12
CA LYS A 22 -11.72 -3.57 56.06
C LYS A 22 -10.21 -3.77 56.25
N LEU A 23 -9.42 -3.73 55.18
CA LEU A 23 -7.96 -3.92 55.24
C LEU A 23 -7.23 -2.71 55.86
N SER A 24 -7.82 -1.51 55.81
CA SER A 24 -7.20 -0.30 56.36
C SER A 24 -6.99 -0.32 57.88
N ASN A 25 -7.62 -1.26 58.57
CA ASN A 25 -7.38 -1.52 59.98
C ASN A 25 -6.00 -2.15 60.26
N GLU A 26 -5.41 -2.81 59.26
CA GLU A 26 -4.17 -3.60 59.41
C GLU A 26 -3.03 -3.16 58.47
N PHE A 27 -3.35 -2.53 57.34
CA PHE A 27 -2.38 -2.06 56.34
C PHE A 27 -2.71 -0.65 55.85
N PRO A 28 -1.70 0.19 55.52
CA PRO A 28 -1.92 1.38 54.72
C PRO A 28 -2.39 0.98 53.31
N ILE A 29 -3.42 1.64 52.77
CA ILE A 29 -4.04 1.26 51.48
C ILE A 29 -3.84 2.37 50.45
N VAL A 30 -3.44 2.00 49.24
CA VAL A 30 -3.51 2.86 48.06
C VAL A 30 -4.61 2.33 47.15
N LEU A 31 -5.68 3.09 46.99
CA LEU A 31 -6.86 2.71 46.22
C LEU A 31 -6.93 3.53 44.91
N VAL A 32 -6.83 2.85 43.77
CA VAL A 32 -6.92 3.44 42.43
C VAL A 32 -8.28 3.10 41.81
N GLY A 33 -9.18 4.08 41.71
CA GLY A 33 -10.55 3.83 41.27
C GLY A 33 -11.48 5.04 41.22
N LYS A 34 -12.78 4.79 41.06
CA LYS A 34 -13.82 5.81 41.10
C LYS A 34 -14.24 6.07 42.56
N THR A 35 -13.99 7.26 43.07
CA THR A 35 -14.39 7.68 44.44
C THR A 35 -15.84 8.19 44.46
N ARG A 36 -16.70 7.69 45.36
CA ARG A 36 -18.08 8.20 45.55
C ARG A 36 -18.12 9.26 46.65
N ALA A 37 -19.11 10.16 46.58
CA ALA A 37 -19.29 11.23 47.56
C ALA A 37 -19.66 10.71 48.96
N GLU A 38 -20.44 9.63 49.04
CA GLU A 38 -20.85 8.98 50.30
C GLU A 38 -19.68 8.26 51.02
N ASP A 39 -18.66 7.84 50.26
CA ASP A 39 -17.46 7.19 50.81
C ASP A 39 -16.49 8.19 51.46
N LEU A 40 -16.74 9.50 51.32
CA LEU A 40 -15.96 10.58 51.92
C LEU A 40 -16.44 10.96 53.33
N GLU A 41 -17.71 10.69 53.67
CA GLU A 41 -18.31 11.10 54.94
C GLU A 41 -18.06 10.10 56.10
N LYS A 42 -17.71 8.85 55.79
CA LYS A 42 -17.30 7.84 56.79
C LYS A 42 -15.78 7.80 56.90
N GLY A 43 -15.24 8.71 57.71
CA GLY A 43 -13.79 8.84 57.92
C GLY A 43 -13.11 7.66 58.63
N SER A 44 -11.79 7.77 58.68
CA SER A 44 -10.76 7.04 59.45
C SER A 44 -10.19 5.73 58.88
N GLY A 45 -9.04 5.87 58.19
CA GLY A 45 -8.09 4.80 57.83
C GLY A 45 -6.99 5.39 56.92
N ASP A 46 -5.76 4.88 56.97
CA ASP A 46 -4.62 5.29 56.11
C ASP A 46 -4.86 4.89 54.63
N ILE A 47 -5.91 5.44 54.00
CA ILE A 47 -6.32 5.14 52.61
C ILE A 47 -6.02 6.33 51.70
N ILE A 48 -5.04 6.18 50.82
CA ILE A 48 -4.70 7.12 49.75
C ILE A 48 -5.55 6.78 48.53
N ARG A 49 -6.41 7.69 48.07
CA ARG A 49 -7.29 7.49 46.91
C ARG A 49 -6.77 8.21 45.67
N ILE A 50 -6.63 7.48 44.56
CA ILE A 50 -6.15 7.98 43.27
C ILE A 50 -7.27 7.84 42.22
N PRO A 51 -7.76 8.93 41.60
CA PRO A 51 -8.87 8.86 40.66
C PRO A 51 -8.47 8.19 39.33
N PHE A 52 -9.34 7.31 38.84
CA PHE A 52 -9.16 6.63 37.56
C PHE A 52 -9.55 7.56 36.37
N SER A 53 -8.57 8.17 35.68
CA SER A 53 -8.79 9.07 34.51
C SER A 53 -8.62 8.35 33.16
N LYS A 54 -8.96 9.00 32.03
CA LYS A 54 -8.78 8.42 30.66
C LYS A 54 -7.33 8.02 30.34
N LYS A 55 -6.33 8.55 31.05
CA LYS A 55 -4.94 8.04 31.07
C LYS A 55 -4.72 7.33 32.42
N PHE A 56 -4.14 6.14 32.40
CA PHE A 56 -3.82 5.38 33.62
C PHE A 56 -3.03 6.29 34.58
N PRO A 57 -3.46 6.46 35.84
CA PRO A 57 -2.80 7.38 36.75
C PRO A 57 -1.39 6.90 37.08
N THR A 58 -0.44 7.82 37.21
CA THR A 58 0.92 7.54 37.69
C THR A 58 0.86 7.08 39.14
N ILE A 59 0.94 5.77 39.35
CA ILE A 59 1.05 5.14 40.68
C ILE A 59 2.45 5.43 41.20
N GLN A 60 2.57 5.98 42.41
CA GLN A 60 3.88 6.29 43.03
C GLN A 60 4.75 5.02 43.11
N ASP A 61 6.07 5.18 42.97
CA ASP A 61 7.04 4.08 43.04
C ASP A 61 7.40 3.75 44.48
N ASP A 62 6.37 3.41 45.26
CA ASP A 62 6.49 2.90 46.62
C ASP A 62 6.60 1.36 46.63
N LYS A 63 7.19 0.80 47.69
CA LYS A 63 7.17 -0.65 47.93
C LYS A 63 5.79 -1.06 48.45
N TYR A 64 5.12 -2.00 47.78
CA TYR A 64 3.84 -2.57 48.19
C TYR A 64 4.02 -4.00 48.70
N SER A 65 3.25 -4.40 49.72
CA SER A 65 3.17 -5.81 50.15
C SER A 65 2.35 -6.64 49.17
N HIS A 66 1.18 -6.12 48.80
CA HIS A 66 0.26 -6.76 47.87
C HIS A 66 -0.19 -5.79 46.78
N ILE A 67 -0.42 -6.32 45.59
CA ILE A 67 -1.10 -5.64 44.49
C ILE A 67 -2.33 -6.44 44.11
N ILE A 68 -3.51 -5.85 44.30
CA ILE A 68 -4.81 -6.44 43.99
C ILE A 68 -5.41 -5.74 42.77
N LEU A 69 -5.64 -6.48 41.69
CA LEU A 69 -6.29 -5.98 40.48
C LEU A 69 -7.68 -6.60 40.33
N ILE A 70 -8.72 -5.78 40.46
CA ILE A 70 -10.12 -6.20 40.33
C ILE A 70 -10.62 -5.78 38.94
N ASP A 71 -10.95 -6.76 38.10
CA ASP A 71 -11.42 -6.57 36.73
C ASP A 71 -12.91 -6.89 36.58
N ASP A 72 -13.75 -5.90 36.88
CA ASP A 72 -15.21 -6.02 36.79
C ASP A 72 -15.78 -5.60 35.42
N SER A 73 -14.98 -4.91 34.59
CA SER A 73 -15.43 -4.29 33.33
C SER A 73 -14.69 -4.78 32.08
N GLY A 74 -13.79 -5.77 32.23
CA GLY A 74 -12.88 -6.25 31.17
C GLY A 74 -11.71 -5.31 30.87
N PHE A 75 -11.64 -4.16 31.55
CA PHE A 75 -10.59 -3.15 31.38
C PHE A 75 -9.27 -3.55 32.04
N GLY A 76 -9.31 -4.31 33.14
CA GLY A 76 -8.11 -4.75 33.86
C GLY A 76 -7.14 -5.55 32.98
N LEU A 77 -7.65 -6.13 31.89
CA LEU A 77 -6.89 -6.90 30.91
C LEU A 77 -5.92 -6.05 30.07
N ASP A 78 -6.28 -4.80 29.77
CA ASP A 78 -5.46 -3.91 28.95
C ASP A 78 -4.21 -3.43 29.71
N ILE A 79 -4.32 -3.34 31.04
CA ILE A 79 -3.26 -2.86 31.94
C ILE A 79 -2.46 -4.00 32.61
N LEU A 80 -2.93 -5.25 32.48
CA LEU A 80 -2.36 -6.42 33.14
C LEU A 80 -0.84 -6.58 32.90
N PRO A 81 -0.28 -6.41 31.67
CA PRO A 81 1.15 -6.53 31.46
C PRO A 81 1.98 -5.53 32.27
N SER A 82 1.53 -4.27 32.32
CA SER A 82 2.20 -3.19 33.06
C SER A 82 2.11 -3.38 34.57
N VAL A 83 0.98 -3.89 35.07
CA VAL A 83 0.82 -4.23 36.49
C VAL A 83 1.74 -5.38 36.89
N ILE A 84 1.82 -6.44 36.07
CA ILE A 84 2.71 -7.58 36.33
C ILE A 84 4.18 -7.17 36.29
N GLU A 85 4.57 -6.26 35.39
CA GLU A 85 5.92 -5.69 35.38
C GLU A 85 6.25 -4.98 36.69
N LYS A 86 5.32 -4.16 37.22
CA LYS A 86 5.49 -3.50 38.51
C LYS A 86 5.59 -4.49 39.67
N VAL A 87 4.72 -5.51 39.70
CA VAL A 87 4.76 -6.62 40.68
C VAL A 87 6.14 -7.29 40.71
N LYS A 88 6.68 -7.64 39.53
CA LYS A 88 8.00 -8.28 39.40
C LYS A 88 9.13 -7.37 39.89
N ASN A 89 9.06 -6.08 39.60
CA ASN A 89 10.09 -5.12 39.98
C ASN A 89 10.18 -4.92 41.50
N ILE A 90 9.06 -4.97 42.22
CA ILE A 90 9.01 -4.72 43.67
C ILE A 90 8.87 -5.98 44.52
N ASN A 91 8.70 -7.15 43.89
CA ASN A 91 8.49 -8.45 44.54
C ASN A 91 7.30 -8.45 45.53
N ALA A 92 6.15 -7.94 45.07
CA ALA A 92 4.89 -7.95 45.83
C ALA A 92 4.03 -9.17 45.51
N ASP A 93 3.13 -9.57 46.42
CA ASP A 93 2.15 -10.62 46.17
C ASP A 93 1.02 -10.09 45.27
N PHE A 94 0.70 -10.84 44.21
CA PHE A 94 -0.25 -10.39 43.19
C PHE A 94 -1.55 -11.20 43.22
N ILE A 95 -2.66 -10.48 43.38
CA ILE A 95 -4.01 -11.05 43.41
C ILE A 95 -4.81 -10.48 42.24
N PHE A 96 -5.16 -11.33 41.28
CA PHE A 96 -6.01 -10.97 40.15
C PHE A 96 -7.43 -11.46 40.40
N VAL A 97 -8.39 -10.54 40.48
CA VAL A 97 -9.79 -10.81 40.81
C VAL A 97 -10.67 -10.52 39.61
N GLN A 98 -11.48 -11.48 39.18
CA GLN A 98 -12.35 -11.32 38.01
C GLN A 98 -13.71 -11.98 38.22
N LYS A 99 -14.77 -11.42 37.63
CA LYS A 99 -16.07 -12.09 37.57
C LYS A 99 -15.99 -13.40 36.78
N LEU A 100 -16.70 -14.44 37.23
CA LEU A 100 -16.84 -15.70 36.50
C LEU A 100 -17.44 -15.48 35.10
N SER A 101 -16.81 -16.05 34.07
CA SER A 101 -17.23 -15.93 32.66
C SER A 101 -16.81 -17.14 31.82
N ALA A 102 -17.28 -17.22 30.58
CA ALA A 102 -16.86 -18.25 29.61
C ALA A 102 -15.33 -18.27 29.36
N LYS A 103 -14.63 -17.14 29.61
CA LYS A 103 -13.19 -17.01 29.40
C LYS A 103 -12.36 -17.22 30.67
N SER A 104 -12.97 -17.56 31.81
CA SER A 104 -12.26 -17.69 33.08
C SER A 104 -11.09 -18.69 33.03
N LYS A 105 -11.26 -19.86 32.39
CA LYS A 105 -10.16 -20.82 32.18
C LYS A 105 -9.01 -20.28 31.32
N TYR A 106 -9.32 -19.47 30.31
CA TYR A 106 -8.31 -18.80 29.49
C TYR A 106 -7.55 -17.77 30.33
N TRP A 107 -8.25 -16.92 31.08
CA TRP A 107 -7.63 -15.87 31.89
C TRP A 107 -6.78 -16.43 33.03
N SER A 108 -7.25 -17.48 33.70
CA SER A 108 -6.44 -18.15 34.72
C SER A 108 -5.12 -18.67 34.14
N SER A 109 -5.17 -19.33 32.97
CA SER A 109 -3.96 -19.83 32.30
C SER A 109 -3.01 -18.70 31.88
N LYS A 110 -3.57 -17.57 31.43
CA LYS A 110 -2.79 -16.42 30.95
C LYS A 110 -2.09 -15.69 32.09
N VAL A 111 -2.78 -15.42 33.19
CA VAL A 111 -2.20 -14.73 34.36
C VAL A 111 -1.09 -15.59 34.98
N LEU A 112 -1.36 -16.88 35.22
CA LEU A 112 -0.38 -17.80 35.81
C LEU A 112 0.84 -18.03 34.90
N LYS A 113 0.67 -17.95 33.57
CA LYS A 113 1.81 -17.98 32.63
C LYS A 113 2.65 -16.71 32.67
N LEU A 114 2.03 -15.56 32.91
CA LEU A 114 2.74 -14.27 33.01
C LEU A 114 3.47 -14.11 34.34
N TYR A 115 2.89 -14.60 35.43
CA TYR A 115 3.51 -14.63 36.76
C TYR A 115 2.97 -15.82 37.58
N SER A 116 3.80 -16.84 37.76
CA SER A 116 3.39 -18.14 38.34
C SER A 116 2.99 -18.08 39.81
N SER A 117 3.50 -17.11 40.57
CA SER A 117 3.18 -16.91 41.99
C SER A 117 1.90 -16.10 42.22
N SER A 118 1.13 -15.83 41.16
CA SER A 118 -0.11 -15.05 41.27
C SER A 118 -1.24 -15.87 41.89
N SER A 119 -2.08 -15.21 42.69
CA SER A 119 -3.37 -15.75 43.11
C SER A 119 -4.47 -15.25 42.17
N VAL A 120 -5.15 -16.17 41.49
CA VAL A 120 -6.26 -15.86 40.57
C VAL A 120 -7.59 -16.18 41.26
N VAL A 121 -8.46 -15.19 41.39
CA VAL A 121 -9.73 -15.28 42.10
C VAL A 121 -10.88 -15.06 41.14
N PHE A 122 -11.81 -16.03 41.08
CA PHE A 122 -13.08 -15.85 40.37
C PHE A 122 -14.23 -15.72 41.35
N TYR A 123 -15.06 -14.69 41.16
CA TYR A 123 -16.24 -14.45 41.99
C TYR A 123 -17.54 -14.50 41.18
N GLY A 124 -18.66 -14.73 41.87
CA GLY A 124 -19.98 -14.90 41.26
C GLY A 124 -20.78 -13.60 41.02
N ASP A 125 -22.11 -13.71 41.05
CA ASP A 125 -23.05 -12.60 40.90
C ASP A 125 -23.22 -11.86 42.23
N VAL A 126 -22.49 -10.76 42.40
CA VAL A 126 -22.47 -10.04 43.68
C VAL A 126 -23.73 -9.22 43.91
N PHE A 127 -24.22 -9.24 45.15
CA PHE A 127 -25.34 -8.42 45.64
C PHE A 127 -25.09 -7.95 47.08
N ASP A 128 -25.82 -6.92 47.51
CA ASP A 128 -25.74 -6.33 48.85
C ASP A 128 -27.16 -6.03 49.39
N ASN A 129 -27.27 -5.64 50.67
CA ASN A 129 -28.51 -5.21 51.30
C ASN A 129 -29.09 -3.91 50.69
N LYS A 130 -28.23 -3.10 50.05
CA LYS A 130 -28.56 -1.91 49.28
C LYS A 130 -28.35 -2.17 47.79
N LEU A 131 -29.15 -1.51 46.96
CA LEU A 131 -29.08 -1.69 45.51
C LEU A 131 -27.72 -1.28 44.94
N ILE A 132 -27.19 -2.15 44.07
CA ILE A 132 -26.09 -1.80 43.18
C ILE A 132 -26.72 -1.32 41.86
N HIS A 133 -26.58 -0.02 41.55
CA HIS A 133 -27.26 0.59 40.41
C HIS A 133 -26.70 0.15 39.06
N ARG A 134 -27.60 -0.10 38.09
CA ARG A 134 -27.29 -0.37 36.66
C ARG A 134 -26.41 0.69 35.97
N ARG A 135 -26.28 1.90 36.56
CA ARG A 135 -25.46 3.00 36.01
C ARG A 135 -23.96 2.86 36.28
N GLU A 136 -23.52 1.85 37.03
CA GLU A 136 -22.13 1.71 37.48
C GLU A 136 -21.30 0.67 36.69
N GLY A 137 -21.90 0.01 35.70
CA GLY A 137 -21.21 -0.98 34.86
C GLY A 137 -21.08 -2.36 35.49
N PHE A 138 -21.74 -2.60 36.64
CA PHE A 138 -21.76 -3.88 37.35
C PHE A 138 -23.01 -4.70 36.95
N ASN A 139 -22.82 -5.77 36.18
CA ASN A 139 -23.91 -6.65 35.73
C ASN A 139 -24.01 -7.88 36.65
N SER A 140 -25.17 -8.12 37.28
CA SER A 140 -25.45 -9.28 38.15
C SER A 140 -26.94 -9.63 38.05
N ALA A 141 -27.27 -10.92 37.93
CA ALA A 141 -28.64 -11.39 37.77
C ALA A 141 -29.55 -10.99 38.96
N VAL A 142 -29.02 -11.08 40.18
CA VAL A 142 -29.74 -10.69 41.40
C VAL A 142 -30.11 -9.20 41.37
N ASN A 143 -29.17 -8.33 41.01
CA ASN A 143 -29.40 -6.88 40.95
C ASN A 143 -30.37 -6.50 39.82
N GLU A 144 -30.33 -7.22 38.69
CA GLU A 144 -31.25 -7.02 37.58
C GLU A 144 -32.69 -7.33 37.98
N TYR A 145 -32.92 -8.47 38.65
CA TYR A 145 -34.26 -8.82 39.13
C TYR A 145 -34.77 -7.82 40.16
N ILE A 146 -33.93 -7.41 41.11
CA ILE A 146 -34.32 -6.39 42.10
C ILE A 146 -34.68 -5.06 41.40
N TYR A 147 -33.90 -4.63 40.42
CA TYR A 147 -34.20 -3.42 39.64
C TYR A 147 -35.54 -3.51 38.90
N GLN A 148 -35.83 -4.66 38.27
CA GLN A 148 -37.09 -4.88 37.58
C GLN A 148 -38.27 -4.84 38.56
N ILE A 149 -38.13 -5.43 39.76
CA ILE A 149 -39.14 -5.35 40.82
C ILE A 149 -39.40 -3.90 41.22
N GLN A 150 -38.37 -3.09 41.39
CA GLN A 150 -38.56 -1.68 41.79
C GLN A 150 -39.23 -0.83 40.71
N LYS A 151 -38.95 -1.08 39.43
CA LYS A 151 -39.49 -0.28 38.33
C LYS A 151 -40.84 -0.77 37.84
N HIS A 152 -41.07 -2.07 37.87
CA HIS A 152 -42.20 -2.71 37.18
C HIS A 152 -42.97 -3.68 38.07
N ASN A 153 -42.54 -3.90 39.32
CA ASN A 153 -43.13 -4.84 40.29
C ASN A 153 -43.25 -6.29 39.76
N ARG A 154 -42.31 -6.69 38.89
CA ARG A 154 -42.24 -8.03 38.29
C ARG A 154 -40.81 -8.40 37.94
N ILE A 155 -40.53 -9.69 37.85
CA ILE A 155 -39.28 -10.26 37.34
C ILE A 155 -39.54 -10.80 35.94
N GLU A 156 -38.74 -10.41 34.96
CA GLU A 156 -38.75 -10.93 33.60
C GLU A 156 -37.52 -11.85 33.43
N ILE A 157 -37.78 -13.16 33.31
CA ILE A 157 -36.78 -14.20 33.08
C ILE A 157 -36.59 -14.38 31.57
N LEU A 158 -35.34 -14.49 31.12
CA LEU A 158 -35.04 -14.72 29.71
C LEU A 158 -35.14 -16.21 29.38
N GLY A 159 -35.72 -16.56 28.23
CA GLY A 159 -35.77 -17.95 27.77
C GLY A 159 -36.59 -18.87 28.67
N ASP A 160 -36.03 -20.01 29.06
CA ASP A 160 -36.66 -21.02 29.94
C ASP A 160 -36.27 -20.86 31.42
N GLY A 161 -35.35 -19.95 31.75
CA GLY A 161 -34.88 -19.71 33.11
C GLY A 161 -34.02 -20.82 33.72
N LEU A 162 -33.51 -21.76 32.91
CA LEU A 162 -32.66 -22.87 33.39
C LEU A 162 -31.17 -22.50 33.51
N GLU A 163 -30.79 -21.29 33.12
CA GLU A 163 -29.42 -20.79 33.18
C GLU A 163 -28.89 -20.73 34.61
N SER A 164 -27.63 -21.16 34.78
CA SER A 164 -26.97 -21.20 36.09
C SER A 164 -26.45 -19.84 36.52
N VAL A 165 -26.83 -19.40 37.72
CA VAL A 165 -26.35 -18.18 38.37
C VAL A 165 -25.59 -18.51 39.65
N TYR A 166 -24.63 -17.65 39.99
CA TYR A 166 -23.68 -17.89 41.09
C TYR A 166 -23.75 -16.77 42.12
N PRO A 167 -24.89 -16.53 42.78
CA PRO A 167 -25.07 -15.36 43.63
C PRO A 167 -24.21 -15.39 44.90
N VAL A 168 -23.59 -14.26 45.22
CA VAL A 168 -22.69 -14.09 46.38
C VAL A 168 -22.96 -12.77 47.07
N PHE A 169 -23.11 -12.80 48.39
CA PHE A 169 -23.25 -11.59 49.18
C PHE A 169 -21.91 -10.85 49.27
N ILE A 170 -21.93 -9.52 49.11
CA ILE A 170 -20.70 -8.70 49.02
C ILE A 170 -19.76 -8.88 50.23
N ASN A 171 -20.30 -9.07 51.44
CA ASN A 171 -19.47 -9.28 52.63
C ASN A 171 -18.69 -10.59 52.57
N ASP A 172 -19.29 -11.66 52.05
CA ASP A 172 -18.63 -12.95 51.90
C ASP A 172 -17.56 -12.90 50.82
N LEU A 173 -17.82 -12.13 49.75
CA LEU A 173 -16.80 -11.85 48.73
C LEU A 173 -15.58 -11.16 49.34
N VAL A 174 -15.81 -10.07 50.07
CA VAL A 174 -14.72 -9.30 50.67
C VAL A 174 -13.97 -10.11 51.74
N ASN A 175 -14.68 -10.90 52.55
CA ASN A 175 -14.03 -11.78 53.54
C ASN A 175 -13.15 -12.82 52.86
N GLY A 176 -13.61 -13.47 51.78
CA GLY A 176 -12.79 -14.42 51.03
C GLY A 176 -11.55 -13.78 50.40
N LEU A 177 -11.63 -12.51 49.94
CA LEU A 177 -10.46 -11.78 49.46
C LEU A 177 -9.47 -11.45 50.59
N ILE A 178 -9.98 -11.12 51.77
CA ILE A 178 -9.17 -10.89 52.98
C ILE A 178 -8.42 -12.17 53.37
N ASP A 179 -9.06 -13.33 53.35
CA ASP A 179 -8.43 -14.61 53.67
C ASP A 179 -7.24 -14.94 52.72
N ILE A 180 -7.33 -14.51 51.46
CA ILE A 180 -6.25 -14.65 50.48
C ILE A 180 -5.11 -13.68 50.78
N VAL A 181 -5.42 -12.42 51.14
CA VAL A 181 -4.40 -11.42 51.52
C VAL A 181 -3.65 -11.83 52.79
N PHE A 182 -4.32 -12.48 53.75
CA PHE A 182 -3.70 -13.01 54.96
C PHE A 182 -3.07 -14.40 54.79
N ASP A 183 -2.90 -14.87 53.55
CA ASP A 183 -2.18 -16.10 53.23
C ASP A 183 -2.74 -17.38 53.87
N LEU A 184 -4.01 -17.41 54.29
CA LEU A 184 -4.60 -18.56 55.01
C LEU A 184 -4.65 -19.85 54.15
N HIS A 185 -4.38 -19.76 52.84
CA HIS A 185 -4.55 -20.83 51.86
C HIS A 185 -3.40 -20.98 50.84
N LYS A 186 -2.15 -20.73 51.27
CA LYS A 186 -0.91 -20.70 50.47
C LYS A 186 -0.62 -21.86 49.49
N SER A 187 -1.29 -23.00 49.61
CA SER A 187 -1.13 -24.17 48.74
C SER A 187 -1.81 -24.06 47.37
N ASN A 188 -2.61 -23.03 47.13
CA ASN A 188 -3.47 -22.91 45.95
C ASN A 188 -3.18 -21.62 45.18
N SER A 189 -3.19 -21.68 43.84
CA SER A 189 -3.00 -20.51 42.97
C SER A 189 -4.31 -20.00 42.35
N VAL A 190 -5.40 -20.76 42.46
CA VAL A 190 -6.73 -20.39 41.94
C VAL A 190 -7.78 -20.55 43.03
N PHE A 191 -8.64 -19.54 43.18
CA PHE A 191 -9.67 -19.46 44.22
C PHE A 191 -11.04 -19.14 43.62
N TYR A 192 -12.09 -19.70 44.24
CA TYR A 192 -13.48 -19.50 43.86
C TYR A 192 -14.26 -18.92 45.03
N ILE A 193 -14.81 -17.73 44.82
CA ILE A 193 -15.67 -17.05 45.78
C ILE A 193 -17.07 -16.99 45.17
N PHE A 194 -17.68 -18.17 45.08
CA PHE A 194 -19.05 -18.40 44.66
C PHE A 194 -19.54 -19.78 45.12
N PRO A 195 -20.86 -20.03 45.18
CA PRO A 195 -21.38 -21.32 45.63
C PRO A 195 -20.92 -22.44 44.70
N LYS A 196 -20.40 -23.53 45.29
CA LYS A 196 -19.98 -24.72 44.54
C LYS A 196 -21.12 -25.37 43.75
N HIS A 197 -22.34 -25.25 44.27
CA HIS A 197 -23.57 -25.70 43.62
C HIS A 197 -24.35 -24.47 43.15
N PRO A 198 -24.36 -24.15 41.85
CA PRO A 198 -25.15 -23.03 41.33
C PRO A 198 -26.65 -23.30 41.45
N ILE A 199 -27.44 -22.24 41.33
CA ILE A 199 -28.89 -22.32 41.19
C ILE A 199 -29.30 -21.80 39.82
N THR A 200 -30.52 -22.07 39.39
CA THR A 200 -31.04 -21.51 38.13
C THR A 200 -31.60 -20.10 38.31
N GLU A 201 -31.66 -19.32 37.23
CA GLU A 201 -32.37 -18.04 37.16
C GLU A 201 -33.81 -18.14 37.70
N LEU A 202 -34.53 -19.20 37.30
CA LEU A 202 -35.88 -19.48 37.79
C LEU A 202 -35.92 -19.77 39.29
N SER A 203 -34.95 -20.53 39.80
CA SER A 203 -34.83 -20.80 41.24
C SER A 203 -34.56 -19.52 42.02
N LEU A 204 -33.70 -18.65 41.51
CA LEU A 204 -33.40 -17.35 42.10
C LEU A 204 -34.64 -16.45 42.14
N ALA A 205 -35.39 -16.36 41.04
CA ALA A 205 -36.62 -15.59 40.96
C ALA A 205 -37.67 -16.08 41.99
N HIS A 206 -37.85 -17.39 42.12
CA HIS A 206 -38.73 -17.95 43.15
C HIS A 206 -38.23 -17.73 44.58
N MET A 207 -36.92 -17.73 44.82
CA MET A 207 -36.36 -17.39 46.14
C MET A 207 -36.68 -15.93 46.52
N ILE A 208 -36.60 -15.01 45.56
CA ILE A 208 -36.96 -13.59 45.76
C ILE A 208 -38.48 -13.44 45.95
N GLN A 209 -39.30 -14.12 45.14
CA GLN A 209 -40.76 -14.15 45.27
C GLN A 209 -41.21 -14.74 46.61
N LYS A 210 -40.52 -15.78 47.12
CA LYS A 210 -40.82 -16.35 48.44
C LYS A 210 -40.52 -15.36 49.59
N ALA A 211 -39.55 -14.47 49.41
CA ALA A 211 -39.29 -13.38 50.34
C ALA A 211 -40.32 -12.23 50.19
N ASN A 212 -40.92 -12.07 49.00
CA ASN A 212 -41.86 -11.00 48.67
C ASN A 212 -43.02 -11.54 47.78
N PRO A 213 -44.10 -12.07 48.38
CA PRO A 213 -45.15 -12.79 47.65
C PRO A 213 -45.93 -11.98 46.61
N GLU A 214 -45.84 -10.66 46.64
CA GLU A 214 -46.57 -9.74 45.74
C GLU A 214 -45.94 -9.60 44.34
N ILE A 215 -44.78 -10.23 44.10
CA ILE A 215 -44.01 -10.12 42.86
C ILE A 215 -44.47 -11.17 41.85
N SER A 216 -44.73 -10.73 40.61
CA SER A 216 -45.01 -11.61 39.46
C SER A 216 -43.72 -12.00 38.72
N ILE A 217 -43.72 -13.22 38.15
CA ILE A 217 -42.61 -13.75 37.34
C ILE A 217 -43.14 -13.98 35.91
N ASP A 218 -42.56 -13.28 34.94
CA ASP A 218 -42.88 -13.35 33.51
C ASP A 218 -41.69 -13.92 32.73
N PHE A 219 -41.94 -14.55 31.57
CA PHE A 219 -40.91 -15.04 30.66
C PHE A 219 -40.83 -14.20 29.38
N SER A 220 -39.61 -13.93 28.90
CA SER A 220 -39.34 -13.16 27.69
C SER A 220 -38.87 -14.06 26.54
N THR A 221 -39.44 -13.88 25.35
CA THR A 221 -39.07 -14.64 24.12
C THR A 221 -37.77 -14.16 23.46
N LYS A 222 -36.98 -13.30 24.12
CA LYS A 222 -35.69 -12.86 23.61
C LYS A 222 -34.63 -13.93 23.86
N ASN A 223 -34.20 -14.59 22.79
CA ASN A 223 -33.05 -15.49 22.84
C ASN A 223 -31.75 -14.69 23.05
N SER A 224 -31.10 -14.89 24.20
CA SER A 224 -29.71 -14.52 24.41
C SER A 224 -28.81 -15.68 23.96
N ILE A 225 -27.83 -15.39 23.10
CA ILE A 225 -26.74 -16.32 22.83
C ILE A 225 -25.78 -16.18 24.03
N ILE A 226 -25.77 -17.15 24.94
CA ILE A 226 -24.89 -17.14 26.12
C ILE A 226 -23.84 -18.23 25.97
N GLU A 227 -22.56 -17.85 26.09
CA GLU A 227 -21.44 -18.78 26.10
C GLU A 227 -21.40 -19.53 27.45
N ALA A 228 -21.29 -20.87 27.41
CA ALA A 228 -21.22 -21.69 28.62
C ALA A 228 -20.04 -21.27 29.54
N MET A 229 -20.31 -21.10 30.83
CA MET A 229 -19.29 -20.72 31.82
C MET A 229 -18.17 -21.77 31.90
N SER A 230 -16.91 -21.32 31.97
CA SER A 230 -15.75 -22.22 32.00
C SER A 230 -15.00 -22.10 33.32
N ILE A 231 -15.30 -23.01 34.26
CA ILE A 231 -14.65 -23.07 35.57
C ILE A 231 -13.33 -23.87 35.44
N PRO A 232 -12.17 -23.33 35.87
CA PRO A 232 -10.94 -24.10 35.92
C PRO A 232 -11.07 -25.30 36.88
N SER A 233 -10.36 -26.41 36.64
CA SER A 233 -10.55 -27.65 37.41
C SER A 233 -9.81 -27.69 38.76
N ASN A 234 -8.86 -26.78 39.01
CA ASN A 234 -7.87 -26.90 40.08
C ASN A 234 -7.94 -25.78 41.14
N GLY A 235 -9.09 -25.11 41.30
CA GLY A 235 -9.24 -24.03 42.28
C GLY A 235 -9.92 -24.44 43.58
N LYS A 236 -9.71 -23.63 44.63
CA LYS A 236 -10.27 -23.84 45.96
C LYS A 236 -11.51 -22.96 46.18
N TYR A 237 -12.61 -23.55 46.59
CA TYR A 237 -13.81 -22.82 47.02
C TYR A 237 -13.59 -22.25 48.42
N LEU A 238 -13.89 -20.96 48.61
CA LEU A 238 -13.78 -20.27 49.90
C LEU A 238 -15.12 -20.16 50.65
N LEU A 239 -16.23 -20.38 49.95
CA LEU A 239 -17.55 -20.46 50.58
C LEU A 239 -17.82 -21.89 51.05
N GLU A 240 -18.63 -22.03 52.10
CA GLU A 240 -19.10 -23.32 52.59
C GLU A 240 -19.88 -24.09 51.50
N ASP A 241 -19.79 -25.43 51.51
CA ASP A 241 -20.50 -26.29 50.55
C ASP A 241 -22.03 -26.04 50.55
N LYS A 242 -22.59 -25.62 51.68
CA LYS A 242 -24.01 -25.24 51.84
C LYS A 242 -24.16 -23.73 52.10
N TYR A 243 -23.94 -22.92 51.06
CA TYR A 243 -24.07 -21.47 51.15
C TYR A 243 -25.52 -21.03 51.49
N PRO A 244 -25.77 -20.24 52.56
CA PRO A 244 -27.11 -19.89 53.04
C PRO A 244 -27.78 -18.76 52.22
N LEU A 245 -27.80 -18.89 50.90
CA LEU A 245 -28.27 -17.87 49.96
C LEU A 245 -29.67 -17.31 50.27
N ALA A 246 -30.62 -18.18 50.62
CA ALA A 246 -32.00 -17.77 50.93
C ALA A 246 -32.08 -16.82 52.13
N HIS A 247 -31.16 -16.95 53.09
CA HIS A 247 -31.08 -16.08 54.25
C HIS A 247 -30.54 -14.70 53.85
N GLU A 248 -29.52 -14.65 52.99
CA GLU A 248 -28.93 -13.39 52.49
C GLU A 248 -29.90 -12.61 51.59
N ILE A 249 -30.63 -13.28 50.69
CA ILE A 249 -31.62 -12.63 49.81
C ILE A 249 -32.72 -11.90 50.62
N ARG A 250 -33.11 -12.44 51.78
CA ARG A 250 -34.13 -11.81 52.65
C ARG A 250 -33.68 -10.51 53.29
N LYS A 251 -32.38 -10.24 53.36
CA LYS A 251 -31.83 -9.01 53.95
C LYS A 251 -31.91 -7.81 53.00
N ILE A 252 -32.28 -8.02 51.74
CA ILE A 252 -32.30 -6.98 50.72
C ILE A 252 -33.57 -6.13 50.84
N ASN A 253 -33.41 -4.80 50.94
CA ASN A 253 -34.54 -3.88 51.04
C ASN A 253 -35.11 -3.54 49.65
N ILE A 254 -36.05 -4.35 49.16
CA ILE A 254 -36.61 -4.20 47.82
C ILE A 254 -37.52 -2.95 47.70
N LYS A 255 -38.07 -2.43 48.81
CA LYS A 255 -39.04 -1.30 48.81
C LYS A 255 -38.39 0.10 48.86
N GLU A 256 -37.06 0.20 48.96
CA GLU A 256 -36.38 1.50 49.03
C GLU A 256 -36.16 2.10 47.62
N THR A 257 -37.05 2.99 47.19
CA THR A 257 -36.80 3.88 46.04
C THR A 257 -35.82 4.98 46.44
N ASP A 258 -34.70 5.07 45.73
CA ASP A 258 -33.58 5.90 46.12
C ASP A 258 -33.88 7.42 46.09
N LYS A 259 -33.47 8.11 47.16
CA LYS A 259 -33.59 9.57 47.37
C LYS A 259 -32.77 10.39 46.36
N TYR A 260 -31.83 9.74 45.66
CA TYR A 260 -30.87 10.34 44.75
C TYR A 260 -31.46 11.01 43.50
N GLU A 261 -32.66 10.62 43.05
CA GLU A 261 -33.34 11.28 41.92
C GLU A 261 -33.97 12.64 42.31
N LYS A 262 -34.21 12.90 43.61
CA LYS A 262 -34.88 14.14 44.07
C LYS A 262 -33.93 15.33 44.31
N GLU A 263 -32.67 15.12 44.68
CA GLU A 263 -31.78 16.23 45.08
C GLU A 263 -31.13 17.00 43.91
N MET A 264 -31.09 16.44 42.69
CA MET A 264 -30.64 17.20 41.51
C MET A 264 -31.74 18.04 40.84
N GLN A 265 -33.02 17.86 41.20
CA GLN A 265 -34.12 18.61 40.60
C GLN A 265 -34.39 19.97 41.27
N THR A 266 -33.86 20.22 42.47
CA THR A 266 -34.21 21.41 43.30
C THR A 266 -33.23 22.59 43.22
N LYS A 267 -32.21 22.57 42.35
CA LYS A 267 -31.41 23.78 42.04
C LYS A 267 -31.45 24.11 40.56
N ARG A 268 -32.57 24.71 40.12
CA ARG A 268 -32.64 25.73 39.05
C ARG A 268 -34.10 26.16 38.82
N GLU A 269 -34.66 26.90 39.78
CA GLU A 269 -35.71 27.86 39.46
C GLU A 269 -35.07 29.21 39.15
N ILE A 270 -34.62 29.32 37.90
CA ILE A 270 -34.63 30.61 37.20
C ILE A 270 -35.80 30.45 36.23
N ARG A 271 -36.78 31.38 36.31
CA ARG A 271 -37.98 31.43 35.46
C ARG A 271 -37.67 30.95 34.04
N ARG A 272 -38.18 29.77 33.66
CA ARG A 272 -37.97 29.21 32.32
C ARG A 272 -39.01 29.75 31.35
N PRO A 273 -38.61 30.24 30.17
CA PRO A 273 -39.53 30.42 29.06
C PRO A 273 -40.15 29.07 28.69
N ASN A 274 -41.30 29.11 28.02
CA ASN A 274 -42.09 27.96 27.63
C ASN A 274 -41.24 26.81 27.03
N ARG A 275 -41.13 25.66 27.71
CA ARG A 275 -40.19 24.56 27.37
C ARG A 275 -40.42 23.97 25.96
N LEU A 276 -41.68 23.97 25.50
CA LEU A 276 -42.07 23.58 24.14
C LEU A 276 -41.61 24.57 23.08
N PHE A 277 -41.66 25.88 23.39
CA PHE A 277 -41.16 26.93 22.50
C PHE A 277 -39.63 26.86 22.41
N LEU A 278 -38.92 26.72 23.53
CA LEU A 278 -37.47 26.53 23.54
C LEU A 278 -37.04 25.25 22.82
N SER A 279 -37.73 24.12 23.01
CA SER A 279 -37.42 22.90 22.27
C SER A 279 -37.68 23.06 20.78
N ALA A 280 -38.79 23.70 20.39
CA ALA A 280 -39.09 23.98 18.98
C ALA A 280 -38.06 24.92 18.35
N VAL A 281 -37.63 25.97 19.07
CA VAL A 281 -36.55 26.87 18.66
C VAL A 281 -35.23 26.10 18.51
N TRP A 282 -34.88 25.24 19.46
CA TRP A 282 -33.69 24.38 19.36
C TRP A 282 -33.78 23.37 18.22
N THR A 283 -34.95 22.80 17.94
CA THR A 283 -35.17 21.91 16.81
C THR A 283 -35.03 22.65 15.49
N VAL A 284 -35.57 23.87 15.38
CA VAL A 284 -35.41 24.72 14.18
C VAL A 284 -33.96 25.13 13.99
N ILE A 285 -33.26 25.55 15.05
CA ILE A 285 -31.82 25.86 15.01
C ILE A 285 -31.02 24.62 14.59
N LEU A 286 -31.34 23.45 15.14
CA LEU A 286 -30.69 22.20 14.81
C LEU A 286 -30.97 21.80 13.35
N LEU A 287 -32.18 21.99 12.84
CA LEU A 287 -32.53 21.75 11.44
C LEU A 287 -31.86 22.76 10.49
N MET A 288 -31.64 24.00 10.92
CA MET A 288 -30.89 24.99 10.13
C MET A 288 -29.38 24.67 10.09
N ILE A 289 -28.81 24.16 11.20
CA ILE A 289 -27.39 23.84 11.31
C ILE A 289 -27.07 22.43 10.74
N ALA A 290 -28.03 21.51 10.76
CA ALA A 290 -27.83 20.11 10.36
C ALA A 290 -27.28 19.94 8.94
N PRO A 291 -27.75 20.66 7.90
CA PRO A 291 -27.17 20.56 6.57
C PRO A 291 -25.68 20.91 6.55
N PHE A 292 -25.26 21.93 7.32
CA PHE A 292 -23.85 22.29 7.45
C PHE A 292 -23.03 21.22 8.16
N VAL A 293 -23.51 20.74 9.31
CA VAL A 293 -22.84 19.70 10.10
C VAL A 293 -22.75 18.38 9.33
N PHE A 294 -23.83 17.96 8.67
CA PHE A 294 -23.84 16.74 7.85
C PHE A 294 -22.98 16.87 6.61
N THR A 295 -22.97 18.03 5.94
CA THR A 295 -22.06 18.28 4.83
C THR A 295 -20.62 18.06 5.29
N LEU A 296 -20.17 18.75 6.34
CA LEU A 296 -18.80 18.60 6.87
C LEU A 296 -18.50 17.18 7.35
N PHE A 297 -19.42 16.56 8.09
CA PHE A 297 -19.23 15.22 8.64
C PHE A 297 -19.07 14.16 7.54
N PHE A 298 -19.98 14.15 6.55
CA PHE A 298 -19.92 13.18 5.47
C PHE A 298 -18.79 13.48 4.48
N SER A 299 -18.42 14.75 4.26
CA SER A 299 -17.21 15.09 3.52
C SER A 299 -15.94 14.62 4.22
N PHE A 300 -15.86 14.74 5.55
CA PHE A 300 -14.73 14.25 6.35
C PHE A 300 -14.64 12.71 6.31
N LEU A 301 -15.77 12.02 6.48
CA LEU A 301 -15.80 10.56 6.34
C LEU A 301 -15.45 10.11 4.91
N GLY A 302 -15.96 10.82 3.90
CA GLY A 302 -15.63 10.59 2.50
C GLY A 302 -14.15 10.72 2.22
N LEU A 303 -13.53 11.81 2.68
CA LEU A 303 -12.09 12.06 2.57
C LEU A 303 -11.26 11.01 3.31
N SER A 304 -11.67 10.66 4.54
CA SER A 304 -10.99 9.64 5.35
C SER A 304 -11.03 8.27 4.68
N ALA A 305 -12.21 7.86 4.20
CA ALA A 305 -12.37 6.62 3.45
C ALA A 305 -11.57 6.63 2.14
N LEU A 306 -11.51 7.78 1.44
CA LEU A 306 -10.74 7.93 0.21
C LEU A 306 -9.23 7.82 0.46
N TYR A 307 -8.75 8.43 1.54
CA TYR A 307 -7.33 8.45 1.89
C TYR A 307 -6.80 7.03 2.19
N TYR A 308 -7.62 6.22 2.86
CA TYR A 308 -7.29 4.83 3.18
C TYR A 308 -7.82 3.81 2.15
N ALA A 309 -8.31 4.28 0.99
CA ALA A 309 -8.91 3.39 0.01
C ALA A 309 -7.87 2.46 -0.62
N LYS A 310 -7.90 1.18 -0.22
CA LYS A 310 -7.08 0.09 -0.79
C LYS A 310 -7.91 -0.95 -1.53
N THR A 311 -9.22 -0.97 -1.29
CA THR A 311 -10.15 -1.97 -1.81
C THR A 311 -11.38 -1.31 -2.44
N LYS A 312 -12.15 -2.11 -3.19
CA LYS A 312 -13.44 -1.72 -3.74
C LYS A 312 -14.39 -1.18 -2.67
N GLU A 313 -14.48 -1.85 -1.53
CA GLU A 313 -15.41 -1.51 -0.44
C GLU A 313 -15.09 -0.13 0.12
N SER A 314 -13.79 0.15 0.33
CA SER A 314 -13.34 1.45 0.83
C SER A 314 -13.57 2.59 -0.17
N ALA A 315 -13.35 2.37 -1.47
CA ALA A 315 -13.63 3.36 -2.51
C ALA A 315 -15.13 3.61 -2.68
N HIS A 316 -15.94 2.54 -2.65
CA HIS A 316 -17.39 2.65 -2.70
C HIS A 316 -17.95 3.39 -1.47
N LEU A 317 -17.45 3.06 -0.28
CA LEU A 317 -17.84 3.73 0.96
C LEU A 317 -17.52 5.23 0.92
N SER A 318 -16.33 5.59 0.40
CA SER A 318 -15.98 6.99 0.15
C SER A 318 -16.97 7.68 -0.79
N SER A 319 -17.33 7.03 -1.91
CA SER A 319 -18.30 7.55 -2.87
C SER A 319 -19.68 7.76 -2.25
N VAL A 320 -20.14 6.82 -1.41
CA VAL A 320 -21.40 6.95 -0.67
C VAL A 320 -21.36 8.14 0.29
N PHE A 321 -20.30 8.29 1.07
CA PHE A 321 -20.16 9.43 1.98
C PHE A 321 -20.13 10.76 1.24
N PHE A 322 -19.36 10.88 0.16
CA PHE A 322 -19.39 12.09 -0.65
C PHE A 322 -20.74 12.33 -1.34
N TYR A 323 -21.46 11.28 -1.74
CA TYR A 323 -22.82 11.41 -2.29
C TYR A 323 -23.80 11.97 -1.25
N VAL A 324 -23.78 11.43 -0.02
CA VAL A 324 -24.60 11.93 1.08
C VAL A 324 -24.21 13.37 1.43
N GLY A 325 -22.90 13.66 1.50
CA GLY A 325 -22.37 15.00 1.69
C GLY A 325 -22.82 15.98 0.59
N LYS A 326 -22.86 15.54 -0.67
CA LYS A 326 -23.35 16.32 -1.81
C LYS A 326 -24.87 16.59 -1.73
N LYS A 327 -25.65 15.62 -1.28
CA LYS A 327 -27.10 15.82 -1.05
C LYS A 327 -27.33 16.81 0.09
N ALA A 328 -26.60 16.68 1.20
CA ALA A 328 -26.64 17.65 2.31
C ALA A 328 -26.18 19.04 1.86
N SER A 329 -25.13 19.13 1.03
CA SER A 329 -24.60 20.40 0.55
C SER A 329 -25.55 21.12 -0.40
N SER A 330 -26.37 20.40 -1.16
CA SER A 330 -27.41 21.02 -2.00
C SER A 330 -28.47 21.77 -1.18
N ILE A 331 -28.83 21.24 -0.01
CA ILE A 331 -29.73 21.92 0.94
C ILE A 331 -29.01 23.13 1.56
N LEU A 332 -27.75 22.96 1.93
CA LEU A 332 -26.91 24.05 2.43
C LEU A 332 -26.72 25.18 1.40
N ALA A 333 -26.64 24.87 0.11
CA ALA A 333 -26.51 25.86 -0.96
C ALA A 333 -27.74 26.77 -1.05
N VAL A 334 -28.95 26.20 -0.90
CA VAL A 334 -30.19 26.99 -0.82
C VAL A 334 -30.16 27.92 0.40
N GLN A 335 -29.74 27.41 1.56
CA GLN A 335 -29.59 28.22 2.77
C GLN A 335 -28.55 29.34 2.58
N ALA A 336 -27.41 29.02 1.99
CA ALA A 336 -26.32 29.95 1.71
C ALA A 336 -26.74 31.09 0.76
N ARG A 337 -27.57 30.78 -0.25
CA ARG A 337 -28.14 31.78 -1.15
C ARG A 337 -29.09 32.72 -0.42
N ILE A 338 -29.96 32.19 0.44
CA ILE A 338 -30.90 33.00 1.24
C ILE A 338 -30.16 33.99 2.15
N ILE A 339 -29.02 33.60 2.71
CA ILE A 339 -28.21 34.44 3.61
C ILE A 339 -27.08 35.22 2.91
N GLY A 340 -27.01 35.18 1.57
CA GLY A 340 -26.00 35.91 0.78
C GLY A 340 -24.55 35.43 0.95
N GLN A 341 -24.34 34.17 1.38
CA GLN A 341 -23.01 33.57 1.61
C GLN A 341 -22.60 32.54 0.54
N GLU A 342 -23.32 32.46 -0.59
CA GLU A 342 -23.07 31.48 -1.68
C GLU A 342 -21.60 31.47 -2.15
N ASN A 343 -20.99 32.65 -2.30
CA ASN A 343 -19.59 32.77 -2.74
C ASN A 343 -18.57 32.20 -1.74
N LYS A 344 -18.86 32.20 -0.44
CA LYS A 344 -17.94 31.66 0.58
C LYS A 344 -17.94 30.13 0.61
N LEU A 345 -19.04 29.49 0.22
CA LEU A 345 -19.19 28.03 0.24
C LEU A 345 -19.01 27.36 -1.13
N LYS A 346 -18.86 28.14 -2.20
CA LYS A 346 -18.66 27.65 -3.56
C LYS A 346 -17.52 26.62 -3.65
N ASN A 347 -16.35 26.94 -3.10
CA ASN A 347 -15.19 26.03 -3.14
C ASN A 347 -15.47 24.72 -2.40
N LEU A 348 -16.15 24.78 -1.24
CA LEU A 348 -16.54 23.58 -0.50
C LEU A 348 -17.47 22.69 -1.34
N PHE A 349 -18.44 23.27 -2.04
CA PHE A 349 -19.34 22.51 -2.90
C PHE A 349 -18.62 21.87 -4.08
N GLU A 350 -17.67 22.60 -4.70
CA GLU A 350 -16.82 22.09 -5.76
C GLU A 350 -15.93 20.95 -5.28
N ASP A 351 -15.32 21.06 -4.09
CA ASP A 351 -14.49 20.02 -3.48
C ASP A 351 -15.28 18.74 -3.15
N ILE A 352 -16.52 18.88 -2.69
CA ILE A 352 -17.40 17.74 -2.38
C ILE A 352 -17.82 17.02 -3.66
N ASP A 353 -18.19 17.78 -4.69
CA ASP A 353 -18.53 17.21 -6.00
C ASP A 353 -17.33 16.50 -6.62
N LEU A 354 -16.14 17.10 -6.50
CA LEU A 354 -14.88 16.52 -6.93
C LEU A 354 -14.56 15.24 -6.15
N GLY A 355 -14.74 15.24 -4.82
CA GLY A 355 -14.55 14.06 -3.98
C GLY A 355 -15.48 12.90 -4.35
N HIS A 356 -16.77 13.18 -4.59
CA HIS A 356 -17.74 12.19 -5.08
C HIS A 356 -17.33 11.60 -6.44
N LYS A 357 -16.92 12.48 -7.34
CA LYS A 357 -16.45 12.13 -8.68
C LYS A 357 -15.20 11.23 -8.63
N ILE A 358 -14.17 11.61 -7.88
CA ILE A 358 -12.92 10.85 -7.74
C ILE A 358 -13.17 9.46 -7.15
N SER A 359 -13.92 9.40 -6.05
CA SER A 359 -14.24 8.14 -5.38
C SER A 359 -15.10 7.21 -6.26
N GLY A 360 -16.05 7.76 -7.03
CA GLY A 360 -16.81 7.02 -8.04
C GLY A 360 -15.93 6.47 -9.17
N GLY A 361 -15.02 7.27 -9.71
CA GLY A 361 -14.04 6.83 -10.71
C GLY A 361 -13.13 5.71 -10.21
N LEU A 362 -12.64 5.81 -8.97
CA LEU A 362 -11.86 4.75 -8.32
C LEU A 362 -12.69 3.47 -8.11
N ALA A 363 -13.95 3.60 -7.71
CA ALA A 363 -14.84 2.45 -7.56
C ALA A 363 -15.07 1.71 -8.89
N LEU A 364 -15.19 2.45 -10.00
CA LEU A 364 -15.26 1.87 -11.35
C LEU A 364 -13.96 1.15 -11.71
N ALA A 365 -12.79 1.76 -11.46
CA ALA A 365 -11.50 1.11 -11.70
C ALA A 365 -11.35 -0.19 -10.90
N PHE A 366 -11.73 -0.19 -9.61
CA PHE A 366 -11.71 -1.41 -8.80
C PHE A 366 -12.70 -2.47 -9.28
N ASN A 367 -13.90 -2.07 -9.73
CA ASN A 367 -14.87 -3.01 -10.31
C ASN A 367 -14.31 -3.65 -11.58
N SER A 368 -13.70 -2.84 -12.45
CA SER A 368 -13.03 -3.31 -13.66
C SER A 368 -11.95 -4.36 -13.35
N THR A 369 -11.04 -4.05 -12.43
CA THR A 369 -9.99 -4.99 -11.98
C THR A 369 -10.58 -6.30 -11.45
N ASN A 370 -11.69 -6.23 -10.71
CA ASN A 370 -12.36 -7.43 -10.20
C ASN A 370 -12.96 -8.28 -11.32
N TYR A 371 -13.61 -7.67 -12.31
CA TYR A 371 -14.12 -8.39 -13.48
C TYR A 371 -12.98 -9.04 -14.27
N PHE A 372 -11.93 -8.30 -14.61
CA PHE A 372 -10.77 -8.86 -15.31
C PHE A 372 -10.09 -9.96 -14.49
N SER A 373 -9.92 -9.78 -13.18
CA SER A 373 -9.33 -10.79 -12.31
C SER A 373 -10.15 -12.08 -12.32
N LYS A 374 -11.49 -12.01 -12.22
CA LYS A 374 -12.36 -13.19 -12.31
C LYS A 374 -12.23 -13.92 -13.65
N VAL A 375 -12.08 -13.17 -14.74
CA VAL A 375 -11.88 -13.72 -16.08
C VAL A 375 -10.52 -14.40 -16.16
N VAL A 376 -9.44 -13.66 -15.91
CA VAL A 376 -8.05 -14.12 -16.01
C VAL A 376 -7.77 -15.35 -15.15
N THR A 377 -8.32 -15.40 -13.93
CA THR A 377 -8.15 -16.52 -12.98
C THR A 377 -9.05 -17.73 -13.27
N GLY A 378 -9.93 -17.64 -14.27
CA GLY A 378 -10.85 -18.73 -14.65
C GLY A 378 -12.06 -18.90 -13.72
N ILE A 379 -12.27 -18.02 -12.74
CA ILE A 379 -13.39 -18.07 -11.79
C ILE A 379 -14.73 -17.68 -12.46
N SER A 380 -14.70 -16.81 -13.48
CA SER A 380 -15.91 -16.33 -14.16
C SER A 380 -16.65 -17.44 -14.91
N ARG A 381 -17.97 -17.50 -14.72
CA ARG A 381 -18.89 -18.39 -15.45
C ARG A 381 -19.26 -17.87 -16.85
N ASP A 382 -19.12 -16.57 -17.07
CA ASP A 382 -19.36 -15.89 -18.35
C ASP A 382 -18.18 -14.94 -18.63
N PRO A 383 -17.05 -15.47 -19.15
CA PRO A 383 -15.83 -14.70 -19.33
C PRO A 383 -15.99 -13.49 -20.26
N ILE A 384 -16.75 -13.66 -21.34
CA ILE A 384 -16.95 -12.62 -22.37
C ILE A 384 -17.81 -11.48 -21.79
N GLY A 385 -18.91 -11.82 -21.11
CA GLY A 385 -19.78 -10.84 -20.47
C GLY A 385 -19.09 -10.10 -19.33
N ASP A 386 -18.35 -10.81 -18.48
CA ASP A 386 -17.58 -10.19 -17.39
C ASP A 386 -16.43 -9.33 -17.91
N PHE A 387 -15.72 -9.76 -18.96
CA PHE A 387 -14.67 -8.94 -19.59
C PHE A 387 -15.25 -7.65 -20.17
N SER A 388 -16.38 -7.74 -20.87
CA SER A 388 -17.07 -6.59 -21.46
C SER A 388 -17.54 -5.60 -20.38
N LYS A 389 -18.05 -6.09 -19.23
CA LYS A 389 -18.36 -5.23 -18.07
C LYS A 389 -17.10 -4.56 -17.51
N GLY A 390 -16.01 -5.32 -17.38
CA GLY A 390 -14.72 -4.81 -16.92
C GLY A 390 -14.17 -3.70 -17.83
N GLN A 391 -14.23 -3.90 -19.14
CA GLN A 391 -13.81 -2.93 -20.15
C GLN A 391 -14.66 -1.64 -20.10
N ASN A 392 -15.99 -1.78 -19.98
CA ASN A 392 -16.88 -0.62 -19.85
C ASN A 392 -16.63 0.17 -18.56
N ASP A 393 -16.36 -0.50 -17.44
CA ASP A 393 -15.99 0.16 -16.18
C ASP A 393 -14.63 0.87 -16.30
N LEU A 394 -13.65 0.24 -16.96
CA LEU A 394 -12.34 0.83 -17.23
C LEU A 394 -12.47 2.09 -18.08
N ARG A 395 -13.19 2.02 -19.20
CA ARG A 395 -13.48 3.15 -20.10
C ARG A 395 -14.02 4.33 -19.33
N ARG A 396 -15.06 4.11 -18.52
CA ARG A 396 -15.69 5.16 -17.73
C ARG A 396 -14.72 5.78 -16.72
N ALA A 397 -13.87 4.96 -16.11
CA ALA A 397 -12.84 5.45 -15.19
C ALA A 397 -11.77 6.29 -15.92
N ILE A 398 -11.30 5.85 -17.09
CA ILE A 398 -10.29 6.57 -17.90
C ILE A 398 -10.85 7.91 -18.38
N VAL A 399 -12.02 7.92 -19.03
CA VAL A 399 -12.68 9.15 -19.51
C VAL A 399 -12.87 10.15 -18.37
N PHE A 400 -13.23 9.65 -17.19
CA PHE A 400 -13.36 10.47 -16.00
C PHE A 400 -12.01 11.09 -15.57
N LEU A 401 -10.94 10.30 -15.51
CA LEU A 401 -9.60 10.78 -15.14
C LEU A 401 -9.03 11.77 -16.16
N GLU A 402 -9.21 11.52 -17.45
CA GLU A 402 -8.81 12.43 -18.52
C GLU A 402 -9.54 13.77 -18.43
N ARG A 403 -10.85 13.75 -18.15
CA ARG A 403 -11.63 14.96 -17.92
C ARG A 403 -11.11 15.76 -16.72
N LEU A 404 -10.79 15.10 -15.60
CA LEU A 404 -10.22 15.79 -14.43
C LEU A 404 -8.86 16.43 -14.74
N ARG A 405 -8.04 15.74 -15.54
CA ARG A 405 -6.74 16.24 -15.99
C ARG A 405 -6.91 17.45 -16.91
N ALA A 406 -7.82 17.38 -17.88
CA ALA A 406 -8.12 18.48 -18.80
C ALA A 406 -8.68 19.72 -18.09
N GLU A 407 -9.52 19.53 -17.07
CA GLU A 407 -10.07 20.63 -16.27
C GLU A 407 -9.06 21.21 -15.24
N ASN A 408 -7.85 20.66 -15.10
CA ASN A 408 -6.86 21.02 -14.07
C ASN A 408 -7.40 20.97 -12.63
N LYS A 409 -8.40 20.11 -12.37
CA LYS A 409 -9.07 19.97 -11.06
C LYS A 409 -8.56 18.80 -10.24
N ILE A 410 -7.36 18.28 -10.52
CA ILE A 410 -6.79 17.19 -9.73
C ILE A 410 -6.32 17.75 -8.37
N PRO A 411 -6.86 17.28 -7.22
CA PRO A 411 -6.40 17.78 -5.93
C PRO A 411 -4.92 17.47 -5.74
N LYS A 412 -4.17 18.42 -5.16
CA LYS A 412 -2.72 18.29 -4.86
C LYS A 412 -2.30 16.93 -4.29
N PRO A 413 -2.97 16.33 -3.29
CA PRO A 413 -2.57 15.03 -2.74
C PRO A 413 -2.74 13.85 -3.70
N PHE A 414 -3.56 13.98 -4.75
CA PHE A 414 -3.79 12.93 -5.76
C PHE A 414 -2.97 13.14 -7.03
N LYS A 415 -2.46 14.36 -7.28
CA LYS A 415 -1.71 14.68 -8.50
C LYS A 415 -0.53 13.73 -8.72
N GLY A 416 0.35 13.58 -7.72
CA GLY A 416 1.51 12.67 -7.85
C GLY A 416 1.14 11.19 -7.99
N LYS A 417 0.07 10.75 -7.33
CA LYS A 417 -0.44 9.38 -7.49
C LYS A 417 -0.98 9.14 -8.91
N LEU A 418 -1.72 10.10 -9.45
CA LEU A 418 -2.26 9.98 -10.80
C LEU A 418 -1.15 10.06 -11.86
N GLU A 419 -0.17 10.94 -11.66
CA GLU A 419 1.02 11.03 -12.51
C GLU A 419 1.80 9.70 -12.52
N SER A 420 1.95 9.03 -11.37
CA SER A 420 2.67 7.74 -11.29
C SER A 420 2.02 6.59 -12.07
N VAL A 421 0.72 6.68 -12.37
CA VAL A 421 0.00 5.68 -13.20
C VAL A 421 -0.34 6.24 -14.60
N GLY A 422 0.18 7.41 -14.94
CA GLY A 422 -0.20 8.15 -16.15
C GLY A 422 0.10 7.41 -17.45
N SER A 423 1.26 6.77 -17.55
CA SER A 423 1.67 6.00 -18.73
C SER A 423 0.81 4.76 -18.92
N LEU A 424 0.43 4.08 -17.83
CA LEU A 424 -0.51 2.97 -17.88
C LEU A 424 -1.93 3.42 -18.26
N ILE A 425 -2.41 4.55 -17.73
CA ILE A 425 -3.71 5.11 -18.14
C ILE A 425 -3.71 5.42 -19.63
N LYS A 426 -2.64 6.06 -20.14
CA LYS A 426 -2.49 6.34 -21.56
C LYS A 426 -2.48 5.04 -22.38
N PHE A 427 -1.75 4.03 -21.94
CA PHE A 427 -1.74 2.70 -22.54
C PHE A 427 -3.13 2.10 -22.65
N LEU A 428 -3.88 2.09 -21.54
CA LEU A 428 -5.22 1.52 -21.51
C LEU A 428 -6.22 2.33 -22.32
N SER A 429 -6.07 3.66 -22.38
CA SER A 429 -6.91 4.56 -23.19
C SER A 429 -6.67 4.31 -24.69
N ASP A 430 -5.41 4.31 -25.12
CA ASP A 430 -5.02 4.16 -26.53
C ASP A 430 -5.27 2.75 -27.07
N THR A 431 -5.36 1.74 -26.18
CA THR A 431 -5.57 0.33 -26.56
C THR A 431 -6.98 -0.21 -26.24
N GLU A 432 -7.87 0.62 -25.66
CA GLU A 432 -9.14 0.19 -25.07
C GLU A 432 -9.98 -0.67 -26.01
N ASN A 433 -10.15 -0.23 -27.26
CA ASN A 433 -11.03 -0.88 -28.25
C ASN A 433 -10.54 -2.26 -28.69
N ILE A 434 -9.27 -2.59 -28.41
CA ILE A 434 -8.59 -3.77 -28.94
C ILE A 434 -8.11 -4.68 -27.80
N LEU A 435 -8.34 -4.29 -26.53
CA LEU A 435 -8.16 -5.17 -25.37
C LEU A 435 -8.81 -6.56 -25.56
N PRO A 436 -10.01 -6.71 -26.18
CA PRO A 436 -10.56 -8.04 -26.44
C PRO A 436 -9.65 -8.93 -27.30
N ASP A 437 -9.02 -8.39 -28.35
CA ASP A 437 -8.08 -9.14 -29.20
C ASP A 437 -6.80 -9.47 -28.43
N ILE A 438 -6.24 -8.51 -27.69
CA ILE A 438 -5.02 -8.71 -26.89
C ILE A 438 -5.21 -9.85 -25.88
N PHE A 439 -6.36 -9.89 -25.21
CA PHE A 439 -6.69 -10.90 -24.21
C PHE A 439 -7.25 -12.20 -24.79
N GLY A 440 -7.35 -12.30 -26.12
CA GLY A 440 -7.83 -13.50 -26.80
C GLY A 440 -9.30 -13.82 -26.50
N ILE A 441 -10.15 -12.80 -26.40
CA ILE A 441 -11.60 -12.94 -26.22
C ILE A 441 -12.26 -13.61 -27.42
N GLU A 442 -11.83 -13.22 -28.63
CA GLU A 442 -12.37 -13.72 -29.91
C GLU A 442 -11.59 -14.92 -30.46
N GLY A 443 -10.46 -15.29 -29.83
CA GLY A 443 -9.64 -16.42 -30.26
C GLY A 443 -8.40 -16.60 -29.41
N GLU A 444 -7.83 -17.80 -29.43
CA GLU A 444 -6.62 -18.12 -28.69
C GLU A 444 -5.45 -17.22 -29.11
N LYS A 445 -4.76 -16.62 -28.13
CA LYS A 445 -3.55 -15.83 -28.33
C LYS A 445 -2.38 -16.46 -27.59
N LYS A 446 -1.21 -16.44 -28.23
CA LYS A 446 0.05 -16.90 -27.62
C LYS A 446 1.05 -15.76 -27.65
N TYR A 447 1.69 -15.45 -26.54
CA TYR A 447 2.72 -14.42 -26.47
C TYR A 447 4.04 -15.04 -26.02
N LEU A 448 5.12 -14.63 -26.70
CA LEU A 448 6.48 -14.93 -26.28
C LEU A 448 6.90 -13.87 -25.25
N VAL A 449 7.21 -14.29 -24.03
CA VAL A 449 7.75 -13.42 -22.98
C VAL A 449 9.25 -13.65 -22.90
N LEU A 450 10.05 -12.63 -23.12
CA LEU A 450 11.51 -12.69 -23.06
C LEU A 450 11.97 -12.16 -21.70
N PHE A 451 12.71 -12.99 -20.95
CA PHE A 451 13.30 -12.60 -19.68
C PHE A 451 14.77 -12.22 -19.91
N GLN A 452 15.04 -10.91 -19.82
CA GLN A 452 16.30 -10.30 -20.24
C GLN A 452 17.18 -9.96 -19.03
N ASP A 453 18.40 -10.49 -19.00
CA ASP A 453 19.39 -10.18 -17.96
C ASP A 453 20.15 -8.91 -18.34
N SER A 454 19.84 -7.81 -17.63
CA SER A 454 20.41 -6.48 -17.85
C SER A 454 21.88 -6.40 -17.46
N MET A 455 22.39 -7.38 -16.69
CA MET A 455 23.80 -7.45 -16.30
C MET A 455 24.69 -7.87 -17.49
N GLU A 456 24.10 -8.52 -18.50
CA GLU A 456 24.73 -8.84 -19.79
C GLU A 456 24.01 -8.08 -20.90
N LEU A 457 24.22 -6.77 -20.91
CA LEU A 457 23.38 -5.85 -21.68
C LEU A 457 23.34 -6.17 -23.18
N ARG A 458 22.14 -6.08 -23.74
CA ARG A 458 21.85 -6.12 -25.17
C ARG A 458 20.96 -4.93 -25.53
N PRO A 459 20.84 -4.59 -26.82
CA PRO A 459 20.01 -3.47 -27.28
C PRO A 459 18.57 -3.56 -26.81
N GLY A 460 18.00 -4.76 -26.84
CA GLY A 460 16.63 -5.01 -26.42
C GLY A 460 16.40 -5.07 -24.91
N GLY A 461 17.43 -4.96 -24.06
CA GLY A 461 17.29 -4.95 -22.59
C GLY A 461 18.28 -5.82 -21.83
N GLY A 462 18.88 -6.82 -22.49
CA GLY A 462 19.73 -7.81 -21.84
C GLY A 462 19.76 -9.11 -22.64
N ILE A 463 20.71 -9.99 -22.35
CA ILE A 463 20.70 -11.33 -22.95
C ILE A 463 19.45 -12.08 -22.52
N ILE A 464 18.82 -12.83 -23.43
CA ILE A 464 17.62 -13.60 -23.11
C ILE A 464 18.05 -14.89 -22.43
N GLY A 465 17.90 -14.98 -21.11
CA GLY A 465 18.29 -16.18 -20.35
C GLY A 465 17.19 -17.24 -20.29
N SER A 466 15.93 -16.82 -20.35
CA SER A 466 14.77 -17.71 -20.38
C SER A 466 13.65 -17.07 -21.19
N TYR A 467 12.68 -17.88 -21.60
CA TYR A 467 11.48 -17.39 -22.27
C TYR A 467 10.22 -18.05 -21.73
N GLY A 468 9.11 -17.32 -21.78
CA GLY A 468 7.79 -17.78 -21.39
C GLY A 468 6.87 -17.87 -22.59
N ILE A 469 5.98 -18.85 -22.60
CA ILE A 469 4.87 -18.94 -23.55
C ILE A 469 3.58 -18.69 -22.78
N LEU A 470 3.01 -17.50 -22.96
CA LEU A 470 1.76 -17.10 -22.34
C LEU A 470 0.60 -17.38 -23.30
N LYS A 471 -0.29 -18.29 -22.89
CA LYS A 471 -1.45 -18.70 -23.67
C LYS A 471 -2.73 -18.12 -23.06
N LEU A 472 -3.43 -17.30 -23.84
CA LEU A 472 -4.71 -16.71 -23.49
C LEU A 472 -5.85 -17.28 -24.34
N ASN A 473 -7.00 -17.55 -23.72
CA ASN A 473 -8.23 -17.92 -24.44
C ASN A 473 -9.46 -17.45 -23.66
N MET A 474 -10.41 -16.81 -24.35
CA MET A 474 -11.60 -16.19 -23.75
C MET A 474 -11.24 -15.25 -22.58
N GLY A 475 -10.12 -14.53 -22.68
CA GLY A 475 -9.61 -13.65 -21.61
C GLY A 475 -8.90 -14.36 -20.45
N ARG A 476 -8.86 -15.70 -20.44
CA ARG A 476 -8.25 -16.50 -19.37
C ARG A 476 -6.80 -16.82 -19.68
N ILE A 477 -5.95 -16.88 -18.65
CA ILE A 477 -4.63 -17.51 -18.77
C ILE A 477 -4.85 -19.03 -18.75
N VAL A 478 -4.68 -19.66 -19.91
CA VAL A 478 -4.85 -21.12 -20.07
C VAL A 478 -3.57 -21.85 -19.68
N ASP A 479 -2.43 -21.26 -20.05
CA ASP A 479 -1.11 -21.82 -19.77
C ASP A 479 -0.08 -20.69 -19.70
N PHE A 480 0.91 -20.86 -18.83
CA PHE A 480 2.09 -20.01 -18.76
C PHE A 480 3.29 -20.85 -18.37
N SER A 481 4.00 -21.36 -19.39
CA SER A 481 5.19 -22.17 -19.22
C SER A 481 6.44 -21.33 -19.41
N ILE A 482 7.41 -21.47 -18.51
CA ILE A 482 8.73 -20.82 -18.61
C ILE A 482 9.77 -21.90 -18.91
N HIS A 483 10.63 -21.64 -19.90
CA HIS A 483 11.67 -22.53 -20.40
C HIS A 483 13.03 -21.83 -20.38
N ASP A 484 14.11 -22.60 -20.24
CA ASP A 484 15.45 -22.09 -20.44
C ASP A 484 15.67 -21.83 -21.93
N VAL A 485 16.36 -20.74 -22.29
CA VAL A 485 16.60 -20.43 -23.71
C VAL A 485 17.41 -21.54 -24.41
N SER A 486 18.30 -22.22 -23.67
CA SER A 486 19.12 -23.30 -24.20
C SER A 486 18.30 -24.52 -24.63
N ASP A 487 17.07 -24.68 -24.13
CA ASP A 487 16.17 -25.74 -24.56
C ASP A 487 15.66 -25.48 -25.99
N ALA A 488 15.49 -24.22 -26.39
CA ALA A 488 15.12 -23.84 -27.75
C ALA A 488 16.34 -23.81 -28.68
N ASP A 489 17.44 -23.17 -28.26
CA ASP A 489 18.65 -23.00 -29.08
C ASP A 489 19.22 -24.35 -29.57
N LYS A 490 19.17 -25.41 -28.74
CA LYS A 490 19.63 -26.78 -29.09
C LYS A 490 18.79 -27.44 -30.21
N GLN A 491 17.59 -26.93 -30.49
CA GLN A 491 16.67 -27.48 -31.48
C GLN A 491 16.84 -26.85 -32.87
N LEU A 492 17.66 -25.80 -33.00
CA LEU A 492 17.93 -25.15 -34.28
C LEU A 492 18.59 -26.13 -35.26
N ARG A 493 17.94 -26.40 -36.40
CA ARG A 493 18.39 -27.42 -37.38
C ARG A 493 19.19 -26.86 -38.57
N GLY A 494 19.57 -25.59 -38.53
CA GLY A 494 20.28 -24.92 -39.62
C GLY A 494 21.13 -23.76 -39.13
N HIS A 495 22.04 -23.27 -39.98
CA HIS A 495 22.87 -22.12 -39.66
C HIS A 495 22.12 -20.82 -40.00
N LEU A 496 22.03 -19.92 -39.03
CA LEU A 496 21.62 -18.54 -39.20
C LEU A 496 22.80 -17.63 -38.88
N GLU A 497 23.16 -16.77 -39.83
CA GLU A 497 24.31 -15.88 -39.70
C GLU A 497 24.03 -14.81 -38.61
N PRO A 498 24.89 -14.68 -37.59
CA PRO A 498 24.76 -13.61 -36.60
C PRO A 498 25.00 -12.22 -37.19
N PRO A 499 24.46 -11.16 -36.55
CA PRO A 499 24.89 -9.80 -36.82
C PRO A 499 26.42 -9.68 -36.72
N PHE A 500 27.02 -8.86 -37.59
CA PHE A 500 28.47 -8.65 -37.69
C PHE A 500 29.16 -8.55 -36.33
N ALA A 501 28.66 -7.68 -35.45
CA ALA A 501 29.27 -7.47 -34.13
C ALA A 501 29.29 -8.73 -33.26
N ILE A 502 28.24 -9.57 -33.31
CA ILE A 502 28.20 -10.85 -32.61
C ILE A 502 29.21 -11.80 -33.22
N ARG A 503 29.13 -12.04 -34.54
CA ARG A 503 30.00 -12.99 -35.25
C ARG A 503 31.48 -12.64 -35.09
N ARG A 504 31.81 -11.35 -35.16
CA ARG A 504 33.18 -10.83 -35.11
C ARG A 504 33.81 -10.86 -33.71
N HIS A 505 33.02 -10.65 -32.66
CA HIS A 505 33.55 -10.39 -31.31
C HIS A 505 33.12 -11.40 -30.25
N LEU A 506 32.15 -12.27 -30.54
CA LEU A 506 31.78 -13.39 -29.68
C LEU A 506 32.14 -14.72 -30.37
N PRO A 507 32.51 -15.75 -29.59
CA PRO A 507 32.73 -17.10 -30.11
C PRO A 507 31.38 -17.80 -30.40
N SER A 508 30.51 -17.17 -31.19
CA SER A 508 29.21 -17.70 -31.56
C SER A 508 29.14 -17.82 -33.07
N GLU A 509 29.27 -19.05 -33.57
CA GLU A 509 29.18 -19.30 -35.01
C GLU A 509 27.73 -19.23 -35.53
N HIS A 510 26.76 -19.37 -34.65
CA HIS A 510 25.35 -19.36 -34.98
C HIS A 510 24.62 -18.23 -34.25
N TRP A 511 23.60 -17.69 -34.90
CA TRP A 511 22.65 -16.80 -34.26
C TRP A 511 21.53 -17.62 -33.62
N TYR A 512 21.15 -17.24 -32.41
CA TYR A 512 20.29 -18.01 -31.52
C TYR A 512 19.23 -17.12 -30.89
N LEU A 513 18.17 -17.71 -30.33
CA LEU A 513 17.12 -16.98 -29.61
C LEU A 513 17.70 -16.10 -28.50
N LYS A 514 18.72 -16.58 -27.77
CA LYS A 514 19.37 -15.84 -26.67
C LYS A 514 19.88 -14.43 -27.03
N ASP A 515 20.29 -14.24 -28.28
CA ASP A 515 20.84 -12.98 -28.83
C ASP A 515 19.96 -12.42 -29.97
N SER A 516 18.73 -12.92 -30.13
CA SER A 516 17.80 -12.45 -31.17
C SER A 516 17.38 -10.99 -30.98
N ASN A 517 17.54 -10.44 -29.78
CA ASN A 517 17.24 -9.04 -29.44
C ASN A 517 18.40 -8.06 -29.69
N PHE A 518 19.28 -8.37 -30.64
CA PHE A 518 20.47 -7.57 -30.95
C PHE A 518 20.21 -6.35 -31.86
N ASN A 519 19.03 -6.23 -32.46
CA ASN A 519 18.70 -5.04 -33.23
C ASN A 519 18.38 -3.87 -32.27
N VAL A 520 18.86 -2.67 -32.62
CA VAL A 520 18.61 -1.44 -31.84
C VAL A 520 17.13 -1.05 -31.83
N ASP A 521 16.39 -1.44 -32.87
CA ASP A 521 14.94 -1.33 -32.93
C ASP A 521 14.30 -2.61 -32.41
N PHE A 522 13.58 -2.52 -31.29
CA PHE A 522 13.05 -3.71 -30.65
C PHE A 522 11.90 -4.37 -31.44
N VAL A 523 11.25 -3.68 -32.38
CA VAL A 523 10.23 -4.29 -33.25
C VAL A 523 10.87 -5.32 -34.19
N LYS A 524 12.06 -5.01 -34.71
CA LYS A 524 12.87 -5.94 -35.52
C LYS A 524 13.37 -7.10 -34.65
N SER A 525 13.84 -6.80 -33.44
CA SER A 525 14.25 -7.81 -32.45
C SER A 525 13.11 -8.77 -32.10
N ALA A 526 11.91 -8.27 -31.82
CA ALA A 526 10.73 -9.08 -31.53
C ALA A 526 10.35 -9.98 -32.71
N SER A 527 10.42 -9.46 -33.94
CA SER A 527 10.20 -10.25 -35.15
C SER A 527 11.24 -11.37 -35.27
N ALA A 528 12.52 -11.07 -35.00
CA ALA A 528 13.57 -12.08 -34.97
C ALA A 528 13.31 -13.14 -33.87
N SER A 529 13.03 -12.74 -32.63
CA SER A 529 12.73 -13.66 -31.53
C SER A 529 11.54 -14.57 -31.83
N SER A 530 10.46 -14.03 -32.41
CA SER A 530 9.30 -14.82 -32.84
C SER A 530 9.66 -15.83 -33.93
N ASN A 531 10.53 -15.45 -34.87
CA ASN A 531 10.99 -16.35 -35.93
C ASN A 531 11.92 -17.45 -35.39
N PHE A 532 12.85 -17.11 -34.49
CA PHE A 532 13.71 -18.09 -33.81
C PHE A 532 12.88 -19.14 -33.08
N LEU A 533 11.93 -18.69 -32.24
CA LEU A 533 11.02 -19.60 -31.55
C LEU A 533 10.29 -20.53 -32.54
N PHE A 534 9.81 -20.00 -33.66
CA PHE A 534 9.11 -20.81 -34.67
C PHE A 534 10.02 -21.83 -35.34
N VAL A 535 11.25 -21.45 -35.72
CA VAL A 535 12.19 -22.34 -36.42
C VAL A 535 12.75 -23.40 -35.46
N GLU A 536 12.98 -23.06 -34.20
CA GLU A 536 13.52 -23.95 -33.17
C GLU A 536 12.46 -24.92 -32.62
N THR A 537 11.24 -24.45 -32.38
CA THR A 537 10.21 -25.22 -31.63
C THR A 537 8.93 -25.49 -32.42
N GLY A 538 8.74 -24.88 -33.60
CA GLY A 538 7.49 -24.91 -34.36
C GLY A 538 6.37 -24.02 -33.81
N GLN A 539 6.60 -23.30 -32.72
CA GLN A 539 5.57 -22.48 -32.08
C GLN A 539 5.43 -21.10 -32.73
N LYS A 540 4.19 -20.71 -33.04
CA LYS A 540 3.83 -19.37 -33.50
C LYS A 540 3.26 -18.55 -32.35
N VAL A 541 3.59 -17.26 -32.33
CA VAL A 541 3.09 -16.29 -31.34
C VAL A 541 2.44 -15.09 -32.03
N SER A 542 1.52 -14.46 -31.31
CA SER A 542 0.76 -13.26 -31.70
C SER A 542 1.49 -11.96 -31.34
N GLY A 543 2.54 -12.03 -30.52
CA GLY A 543 3.36 -10.90 -30.12
C GLY A 543 4.48 -11.32 -29.18
N VAL A 544 5.36 -10.37 -28.88
CA VAL A 544 6.53 -10.54 -28.02
C VAL A 544 6.52 -9.48 -26.92
N ILE A 545 6.77 -9.91 -25.69
CA ILE A 545 6.86 -9.05 -24.51
C ILE A 545 8.27 -9.20 -23.96
N GLY A 546 9.04 -8.12 -23.92
CA GLY A 546 10.34 -8.08 -23.24
C GLY A 546 10.20 -7.55 -21.83
N ILE A 547 10.78 -8.25 -20.86
CA ILE A 547 10.90 -7.79 -19.48
C ILE A 547 12.32 -7.98 -18.99
N ASP A 548 12.85 -6.93 -18.36
CA ASP A 548 14.21 -6.92 -17.83
C ASP A 548 14.23 -6.99 -16.28
N ASP A 549 15.44 -7.04 -15.72
CA ASP A 549 15.62 -7.16 -14.27
C ASP A 549 14.98 -5.99 -13.47
N PHE A 550 14.91 -4.79 -14.04
CA PHE A 550 14.33 -3.63 -13.36
C PHE A 550 12.82 -3.75 -13.26
N PHE A 551 12.15 -4.28 -14.30
CA PHE A 551 10.72 -4.59 -14.21
C PHE A 551 10.42 -5.54 -13.05
N ILE A 552 11.19 -6.62 -12.93
CA ILE A 552 11.03 -7.62 -11.87
C ILE A 552 11.25 -6.99 -10.49
N LYS A 553 12.31 -6.20 -10.33
CA LYS A 553 12.56 -5.46 -9.08
C LYS A 553 11.42 -4.51 -8.72
N ASN A 554 10.89 -3.77 -9.69
CA ASN A 554 9.81 -2.83 -9.48
C ASN A 554 8.52 -3.52 -9.03
N ILE A 555 8.18 -4.66 -9.65
CA ILE A 555 7.02 -5.47 -9.26
C ILE A 555 7.21 -6.08 -7.86
N LEU A 556 8.38 -6.66 -7.56
CA LEU A 556 8.69 -7.22 -6.24
C LEU A 556 8.55 -6.17 -5.12
N ARG A 557 9.07 -4.96 -5.36
CA ARG A 557 8.93 -3.82 -4.45
C ARG A 557 7.46 -3.43 -4.28
N ALA A 558 6.68 -3.42 -5.35
CA ALA A 558 5.25 -3.09 -5.31
C ALA A 558 4.41 -4.11 -4.51
N ILE A 559 4.82 -5.38 -4.49
CA ILE A 559 4.17 -6.46 -3.71
C ILE A 559 4.77 -6.65 -2.31
N GLY A 560 5.72 -5.79 -1.91
CA GLY A 560 6.30 -5.75 -0.57
C GLY A 560 7.35 -6.83 -0.29
N LEU A 561 8.02 -7.36 -1.31
CA LEU A 561 9.14 -8.29 -1.17
C LEU A 561 10.48 -7.56 -1.24
N ALA A 562 11.48 -8.09 -0.54
CA ALA A 562 12.81 -7.49 -0.47
C ALA A 562 13.68 -7.97 -1.63
N GLU A 563 14.67 -7.16 -2.02
CA GLU A 563 15.58 -7.47 -3.14
C GLU A 563 16.40 -8.76 -2.89
N LYS A 564 16.56 -9.18 -1.63
CA LYS A 564 17.25 -10.44 -1.26
C LYS A 564 16.48 -11.71 -1.67
N ASP A 565 15.17 -11.61 -1.90
CA ASP A 565 14.32 -12.72 -2.34
C ASP A 565 14.50 -13.03 -3.84
N PHE A 566 15.32 -12.25 -4.55
CA PHE A 566 15.61 -12.36 -5.99
C PHE A 566 16.30 -13.67 -6.40
N LEU A 567 17.07 -14.29 -5.49
CA LEU A 567 18.05 -15.32 -5.84
C LEU A 567 17.49 -16.74 -6.08
N MET A 568 16.23 -17.02 -5.73
CA MET A 568 15.72 -18.41 -5.73
C MET A 568 14.71 -18.77 -6.84
N SER A 569 14.06 -17.80 -7.49
CA SER A 569 13.19 -17.89 -8.69
C SER A 569 12.15 -16.76 -8.59
N PRO A 570 12.47 -15.53 -9.05
CA PRO A 570 11.63 -14.37 -8.81
C PRO A 570 10.22 -14.55 -9.38
N TYR A 571 10.08 -15.25 -10.51
CA TYR A 571 8.80 -15.49 -11.19
C TYR A 571 7.84 -16.36 -10.38
N LYS A 572 8.33 -17.46 -9.80
CA LYS A 572 7.50 -18.34 -8.95
C LYS A 572 7.10 -17.63 -7.66
N THR A 573 8.00 -16.84 -7.08
CA THR A 573 7.73 -16.03 -5.89
C THR A 573 6.69 -14.95 -6.16
N ILE A 574 6.77 -14.26 -7.30
CA ILE A 574 5.77 -13.27 -7.73
C ILE A 574 4.41 -13.95 -7.88
N ALA A 575 4.31 -15.07 -8.60
CA ALA A 575 3.05 -15.79 -8.81
C ALA A 575 2.41 -16.26 -7.49
N ALA A 576 3.23 -16.81 -6.58
CA ALA A 576 2.78 -17.24 -5.26
C ALA A 576 2.29 -16.06 -4.39
N LYS A 577 2.99 -14.92 -4.44
CA LYS A 577 2.62 -13.73 -3.66
C LYS A 577 1.40 -13.01 -4.23
N ILE A 578 1.25 -12.95 -5.57
CA ILE A 578 0.06 -12.41 -6.25
C ILE A 578 -1.21 -13.13 -5.79
N SER A 579 -1.09 -14.42 -5.48
CA SER A 579 -2.19 -15.25 -4.98
C SER A 579 -2.55 -15.00 -3.51
N SER A 580 -1.78 -14.17 -2.78
CA SER A 580 -2.03 -13.82 -1.37
C SER A 580 -2.81 -12.51 -1.23
N SER A 581 -3.78 -12.44 -0.32
CA SER A 581 -4.90 -11.49 -0.32
C SER A 581 -4.64 -10.08 0.26
N ASN A 582 -3.41 -9.55 0.19
CA ASN A 582 -3.10 -8.21 0.76
C ASN A 582 -2.19 -7.33 -0.12
N LEU A 583 -2.51 -7.23 -1.42
CA LEU A 583 -1.72 -6.48 -2.39
C LEU A 583 -2.32 -5.11 -2.69
N SER A 584 -1.45 -4.11 -2.85
CA SER A 584 -1.85 -2.79 -3.33
C SER A 584 -1.90 -2.80 -4.86
N TYR A 585 -3.10 -2.94 -5.44
CA TYR A 585 -3.30 -2.85 -6.90
C TYR A 585 -2.77 -1.53 -7.48
N PHE A 586 -2.86 -0.44 -6.71
CA PHE A 586 -2.31 0.85 -7.12
C PHE A 586 -0.77 0.81 -7.22
N ALA A 587 -0.07 0.16 -6.28
CA ALA A 587 1.38 0.06 -6.33
C ALA A 587 1.85 -0.78 -7.53
N ILE A 588 1.14 -1.87 -7.84
CA ILE A 588 1.41 -2.70 -9.02
C ILE A 588 1.16 -1.89 -10.31
N ALA A 589 0.04 -1.17 -10.39
CA ALA A 589 -0.27 -0.31 -11.52
C ALA A 589 0.79 0.78 -11.73
N ALA A 590 1.28 1.40 -10.65
CA ALA A 590 2.35 2.37 -10.70
C ALA A 590 3.67 1.75 -11.19
N ALA A 591 4.02 0.55 -10.69
CA ALA A 591 5.23 -0.17 -11.14
C ALA A 591 5.17 -0.56 -12.63
N ILE A 592 4.01 -0.99 -13.14
CA ILE A 592 3.83 -1.27 -14.57
C ILE A 592 3.92 0.03 -15.39
N SER A 593 3.29 1.10 -14.91
CA SER A 593 3.34 2.42 -15.56
C SER A 593 4.78 2.94 -15.67
N GLU A 594 5.54 2.85 -14.57
CA GLU A 594 6.96 3.20 -14.51
C GLU A 594 7.78 2.34 -15.48
N ALA A 595 7.56 1.02 -15.50
CA ALA A 595 8.28 0.12 -16.40
C ALA A 595 7.97 0.33 -17.88
N LEU A 596 6.73 0.69 -18.25
CA LEU A 596 6.38 1.07 -19.62
C LEU A 596 7.09 2.35 -20.04
N ALA A 597 7.08 3.38 -19.19
CA ALA A 597 7.71 4.67 -19.46
C ALA A 597 9.23 4.55 -19.58
N GLN A 598 9.84 3.77 -18.68
CA GLN A 598 11.26 3.53 -18.63
C GLN A 598 11.69 2.37 -19.54
N LYS A 599 10.81 1.78 -20.37
CA LYS A 599 11.15 0.65 -21.27
C LYS A 599 11.78 -0.57 -20.59
N HIS A 600 11.38 -0.85 -19.35
CA HIS A 600 11.66 -2.09 -18.64
C HIS A 600 10.60 -3.17 -18.91
N LEU A 601 9.43 -2.73 -19.40
CA LEU A 601 8.40 -3.55 -20.02
C LEU A 601 8.20 -3.03 -21.45
N ILE A 602 8.51 -3.87 -22.44
CA ILE A 602 8.39 -3.54 -23.86
C ILE A 602 7.50 -4.56 -24.55
N ILE A 603 6.60 -4.09 -25.42
CA ILE A 603 5.54 -4.92 -26.01
C ILE A 603 5.50 -4.70 -27.51
N VAL A 604 5.46 -5.79 -28.27
CA VAL A 604 5.30 -5.81 -29.72
C VAL A 604 4.17 -6.77 -30.07
N PHE A 605 3.23 -6.31 -30.90
CA PHE A 605 2.15 -7.15 -31.42
C PHE A 605 2.26 -7.30 -32.93
N ASN A 606 1.81 -8.44 -33.45
CA ASN A 606 1.86 -8.75 -34.89
C ASN A 606 0.66 -8.16 -35.68
N ASN A 607 -0.05 -7.20 -35.10
CA ASN A 607 -1.24 -6.59 -35.67
C ASN A 607 -1.09 -5.05 -35.75
N ASN A 608 -2.13 -4.40 -36.24
CA ASN A 608 -2.28 -2.96 -36.41
C ASN A 608 -2.19 -2.13 -35.10
N LEU A 609 -2.01 -2.76 -33.93
CA LEU A 609 -1.67 -2.07 -32.68
C LEU A 609 -0.25 -1.54 -32.65
N GLN A 610 0.64 -2.13 -33.45
CA GLN A 610 2.06 -1.86 -33.34
C GLN A 610 2.40 -0.37 -33.52
N ASP A 611 1.68 0.32 -34.42
CA ASP A 611 1.86 1.77 -34.64
C ASP A 611 1.55 2.60 -33.40
N ILE A 612 0.50 2.23 -32.66
CA ILE A 612 0.10 2.91 -31.41
C ILE A 612 1.16 2.68 -30.33
N LEU A 613 1.66 1.45 -30.21
CA LEU A 613 2.72 1.12 -29.25
C LEU A 613 4.03 1.86 -29.57
N SER A 614 4.40 1.91 -30.85
CA SER A 614 5.61 2.60 -31.32
C SER A 614 5.50 4.12 -31.16
N ALA A 615 4.36 4.72 -31.47
CA ALA A 615 4.13 6.16 -31.28
C ALA A 615 4.25 6.58 -29.81
N ASN A 616 3.93 5.68 -28.89
CA ASN A 616 4.02 5.91 -27.45
C ASN A 616 5.33 5.43 -26.80
N GLY A 617 6.25 4.85 -27.58
CA GLY A 617 7.54 4.35 -27.09
C GLY A 617 7.50 3.00 -26.36
N TRP A 618 6.33 2.37 -26.21
CA TRP A 618 6.14 1.12 -25.45
C TRP A 618 6.67 -0.13 -26.17
N SER A 619 6.98 -0.04 -27.45
CA SER A 619 7.65 -1.09 -28.20
C SER A 619 9.15 -0.87 -28.32
N SER A 620 9.70 0.22 -27.75
CA SER A 620 11.08 0.67 -27.96
C SER A 620 11.49 0.72 -29.45
N ALA A 621 10.54 1.01 -30.34
CA ALA A 621 10.83 1.33 -31.72
C ALA A 621 11.65 2.63 -31.78
N LEU A 622 12.71 2.64 -32.59
CA LEU A 622 13.50 3.86 -32.82
C LEU A 622 12.84 4.65 -33.94
N TRP A 623 11.64 5.14 -33.60
CA TRP A 623 10.73 5.83 -34.49
C TRP A 623 10.86 7.34 -34.33
N ASP A 624 11.01 8.04 -35.47
CA ASP A 624 10.86 9.49 -35.54
C ASP A 624 10.08 9.93 -36.80
N LYS A 625 8.90 10.53 -36.61
CA LYS A 625 8.03 11.02 -37.70
C LYS A 625 8.19 12.53 -37.92
N ARG A 626 9.02 13.21 -37.13
CA ARG A 626 9.22 14.66 -37.23
C ARG A 626 9.80 14.97 -38.61
N ARG A 627 9.22 15.97 -39.28
CA ARG A 627 9.65 16.38 -40.61
C ARG A 627 10.69 17.48 -40.49
N GLU A 628 11.71 17.39 -41.32
CA GLU A 628 12.62 18.51 -41.54
C GLU A 628 11.93 19.57 -42.40
N SER A 629 12.15 20.83 -42.07
CA SER A 629 11.80 21.98 -42.88
C SER A 629 12.85 23.07 -42.66
N GLY A 630 12.92 24.07 -43.55
CA GLY A 630 13.85 25.21 -43.34
C GLY A 630 13.65 25.93 -41.99
N GLU A 631 12.45 25.83 -41.43
CA GLU A 631 12.01 26.43 -40.15
C GLU A 631 12.22 25.51 -38.94
N SER A 632 12.54 24.23 -39.15
CA SER A 632 12.65 23.24 -38.07
C SER A 632 13.64 22.14 -38.42
N ILE A 633 14.70 22.03 -37.62
CA ILE A 633 15.61 20.90 -37.66
C ILE A 633 15.23 19.88 -36.58
N SER A 634 15.16 18.61 -36.97
CA SER A 634 14.86 17.49 -36.07
C SER A 634 16.15 16.70 -35.83
N ASP A 635 16.75 16.86 -34.66
CA ASP A 635 17.86 16.04 -34.20
C ASP A 635 17.35 14.91 -33.30
N PHE A 636 18.04 13.78 -33.30
CA PHE A 636 17.85 12.77 -32.28
C PHE A 636 19.13 12.04 -31.96
N LEU A 637 19.23 11.56 -30.72
CA LEU A 637 20.36 10.79 -30.25
C LEU A 637 19.86 9.54 -29.53
N GLY A 638 20.21 8.38 -30.08
CA GLY A 638 20.20 7.12 -29.35
C GLY A 638 21.63 6.67 -29.07
N ILE A 639 21.92 6.34 -27.82
CA ILE A 639 23.14 5.63 -27.43
C ILE A 639 22.72 4.22 -27.06
N ASN A 640 23.24 3.23 -27.80
CA ASN A 640 22.87 1.84 -27.61
C ASN A 640 24.12 0.97 -27.41
N GLU A 641 24.18 0.31 -26.27
CA GLU A 641 25.31 -0.51 -25.81
C GLU A 641 24.98 -2.00 -25.95
N ALA A 642 25.98 -2.81 -26.31
CA ALA A 642 25.89 -4.26 -26.24
C ALA A 642 27.16 -4.82 -25.60
N ASN A 643 26.99 -5.58 -24.50
CA ASN A 643 28.10 -6.22 -23.81
C ASN A 643 28.55 -7.50 -24.53
N LEU A 644 29.64 -7.42 -25.27
CA LEU A 644 30.27 -8.56 -25.95
C LEU A 644 31.44 -9.16 -25.12
N GLY A 645 31.50 -8.85 -23.83
CA GLY A 645 32.51 -9.39 -22.91
C GLY A 645 32.21 -10.81 -22.42
N GLY A 646 30.99 -11.31 -22.63
CA GLY A 646 30.53 -12.60 -22.11
C GLY A 646 30.56 -12.65 -20.58
N ASN A 647 30.27 -11.52 -19.93
CA ASN A 647 30.37 -11.33 -18.50
C ASN A 647 29.29 -10.36 -17.99
N LYS A 648 29.09 -10.32 -16.67
CA LYS A 648 28.08 -9.48 -16.01
C LYS A 648 28.58 -8.08 -15.66
N ALA A 649 29.48 -7.51 -16.46
CA ALA A 649 30.13 -6.22 -16.16
C ALA A 649 29.13 -5.07 -15.95
N ASN A 650 27.97 -5.08 -16.61
CA ASN A 650 27.02 -3.95 -16.60
C ASN A 650 26.53 -3.57 -15.19
N ASN A 651 26.54 -4.50 -14.24
CA ASN A 651 26.22 -4.23 -12.83
C ASN A 651 27.21 -3.24 -12.16
N PHE A 652 28.40 -3.06 -12.74
CA PHE A 652 29.45 -2.20 -12.22
C PHE A 652 29.80 -1.01 -13.13
N ILE A 653 29.03 -0.80 -14.21
CA ILE A 653 29.27 0.28 -15.17
C ILE A 653 28.48 1.52 -14.79
N TYR A 654 29.21 2.61 -14.53
CA TYR A 654 28.65 3.95 -14.39
C TYR A 654 28.81 4.72 -15.70
N ARG A 655 27.78 5.48 -16.06
CA ARG A 655 27.67 6.21 -17.32
C ARG A 655 27.44 7.69 -17.05
N GLN A 656 28.01 8.53 -17.90
CA GLN A 656 27.65 9.94 -17.99
C GLN A 656 27.78 10.38 -19.44
N VAL A 657 26.78 11.11 -19.92
CA VAL A 657 26.75 11.64 -21.29
C VAL A 657 26.68 13.16 -21.23
N SER A 658 27.51 13.83 -22.03
CA SER A 658 27.38 15.27 -22.27
C SER A 658 27.38 15.54 -23.76
N GLN A 659 26.46 16.37 -24.22
CA GLN A 659 26.32 16.80 -25.60
C GLN A 659 26.53 18.31 -25.69
N GLU A 660 27.42 18.73 -26.57
CA GLU A 660 27.62 20.12 -26.95
C GLU A 660 27.17 20.28 -28.39
N THR A 661 26.12 21.07 -28.62
CA THR A 661 25.58 21.34 -29.95
C THR A 661 25.79 22.81 -30.28
N THR A 662 26.26 23.10 -31.48
CA THR A 662 26.46 24.45 -31.99
C THR A 662 25.72 24.61 -33.31
N ILE A 663 24.82 25.59 -33.36
CA ILE A 663 24.21 26.06 -34.59
C ILE A 663 25.09 27.20 -35.11
N GLY A 664 25.76 26.96 -36.24
CA GLY A 664 26.67 27.93 -36.86
C GLY A 664 25.94 29.10 -37.54
N ASP A 665 26.68 30.17 -37.83
CA ASP A 665 26.15 31.34 -38.55
C ASP A 665 25.80 31.04 -40.03
N ASP A 666 26.17 29.86 -40.54
CA ASP A 666 25.78 29.35 -41.87
C ASP A 666 24.57 28.39 -41.79
N GLY A 667 23.96 28.23 -40.62
CA GLY A 667 22.85 27.33 -40.36
C GLY A 667 23.24 25.85 -40.23
N SER A 668 24.52 25.50 -40.32
CA SER A 668 24.98 24.13 -40.03
C SER A 668 24.83 23.79 -38.55
N VAL A 669 24.56 22.52 -38.26
CA VAL A 669 24.45 22.02 -36.87
C VAL A 669 25.51 20.98 -36.62
N PHE A 670 26.44 21.34 -35.75
CA PHE A 670 27.54 20.51 -35.29
C PHE A 670 27.29 20.07 -33.85
N SER A 671 27.56 18.80 -33.55
CA SER A 671 27.42 18.24 -32.21
C SER A 671 28.65 17.43 -31.82
N GLU A 672 29.09 17.60 -30.58
CA GLU A 672 30.09 16.76 -29.91
C GLU A 672 29.44 16.04 -28.73
N ILE A 673 29.48 14.71 -28.76
CA ILE A 673 29.02 13.86 -27.66
C ILE A 673 30.23 13.33 -26.92
N THR A 674 30.28 13.52 -25.61
CA THR A 674 31.23 12.86 -24.72
C THR A 674 30.49 11.83 -23.86
N ILE A 675 30.90 10.56 -23.96
CA ILE A 675 30.41 9.46 -23.14
C ILE A 675 31.53 9.01 -22.21
N LYS A 676 31.28 9.07 -20.91
CA LYS A 676 32.21 8.57 -19.89
C LYS A 676 31.67 7.28 -19.29
N TYR A 677 32.49 6.23 -19.37
CA TYR A 677 32.25 4.96 -18.69
C TYR A 677 33.25 4.81 -17.55
N LYS A 678 32.77 4.34 -16.39
CA LYS A 678 33.63 3.85 -15.30
C LYS A 678 33.26 2.41 -15.02
N ASN A 679 34.23 1.50 -15.18
CA ASN A 679 34.10 0.11 -14.77
C ASN A 679 34.59 -0.03 -13.32
N ALA A 680 33.66 -0.09 -12.37
CA ALA A 680 33.96 -0.27 -10.95
C ALA A 680 33.95 -1.74 -10.52
N GLY A 681 34.08 -2.67 -11.47
CA GLY A 681 34.06 -4.10 -11.20
C GLY A 681 35.19 -4.56 -10.29
N VAL A 682 34.96 -5.69 -9.63
CA VAL A 682 36.01 -6.51 -9.00
C VAL A 682 36.38 -7.66 -9.96
N SER A 683 37.28 -8.57 -9.57
CA SER A 683 37.78 -9.65 -10.45
C SER A 683 36.69 -10.48 -11.16
N THR A 684 35.49 -10.61 -10.58
CA THR A 684 34.33 -11.31 -11.17
C THR A 684 33.54 -10.51 -12.22
N GLY A 685 33.76 -9.20 -12.31
CA GLY A 685 33.03 -8.31 -13.23
C GLY A 685 33.53 -8.36 -14.68
N GLY A 686 34.83 -8.62 -14.89
CA GLY A 686 35.42 -8.67 -16.22
C GLY A 686 35.60 -7.31 -16.90
N ASP A 687 36.38 -7.31 -17.98
CA ASP A 687 36.49 -6.15 -18.87
C ASP A 687 35.15 -5.92 -19.58
N TYR A 688 34.74 -4.65 -19.69
CA TYR A 688 33.52 -4.30 -20.39
C TYR A 688 33.83 -4.03 -21.86
N LYS A 689 33.62 -5.07 -22.68
CA LYS A 689 33.74 -5.01 -24.14
C LYS A 689 32.40 -4.55 -24.73
N ASN A 690 32.27 -3.25 -24.95
CA ASN A 690 31.04 -2.62 -25.39
C ASN A 690 31.05 -2.40 -26.90
N TYR A 691 30.11 -3.00 -27.61
CA TYR A 691 29.80 -2.57 -28.98
C TYR A 691 28.85 -1.38 -28.92
N LEU A 692 29.42 -0.18 -29.02
CA LEU A 692 28.73 1.08 -28.88
C LEU A 692 28.12 1.48 -30.22
N ARG A 693 26.82 1.73 -30.24
CA ARG A 693 26.09 2.27 -31.39
C ARG A 693 25.54 3.66 -31.10
N LEU A 694 25.81 4.58 -32.01
CA LEU A 694 25.17 5.89 -32.07
C LEU A 694 24.10 5.86 -33.15
N ILE A 695 22.87 6.17 -32.76
CA ILE A 695 21.71 6.27 -33.64
C ILE A 695 21.44 7.77 -33.84
N LEU A 696 21.68 8.24 -35.05
CA LEU A 696 21.64 9.65 -35.44
C LEU A 696 20.63 9.86 -36.59
N PRO A 697 20.23 11.12 -36.87
CA PRO A 697 19.39 11.44 -38.02
C PRO A 697 19.97 10.91 -39.31
N LEU A 698 19.09 10.59 -40.27
CA LEU A 698 19.51 10.07 -41.57
C LEU A 698 20.58 11.00 -42.19
N ASN A 699 21.67 10.39 -42.64
CA ASN A 699 22.83 11.05 -43.27
C ASN A 699 23.65 11.96 -42.34
N ALA A 700 23.41 11.97 -41.03
CA ALA A 700 24.35 12.58 -40.09
C ALA A 700 25.74 11.94 -40.27
N ALA A 701 26.79 12.78 -40.30
CA ALA A 701 28.15 12.35 -40.62
C ALA A 701 29.07 12.53 -39.42
N ILE A 702 29.67 11.45 -38.93
CA ILE A 702 30.72 11.50 -37.92
C ILE A 702 32.01 12.01 -38.57
N SER A 703 32.57 13.10 -38.04
CA SER A 703 33.83 13.68 -38.50
C SER A 703 35.04 13.19 -37.70
N GLU A 704 34.84 12.85 -36.43
CA GLU A 704 35.92 12.41 -35.54
C GLU A 704 35.38 11.52 -34.43
N ILE A 705 36.12 10.45 -34.12
CA ILE A 705 35.98 9.65 -32.90
C ILE A 705 37.30 9.73 -32.16
N SER A 706 37.28 10.08 -30.87
CA SER A 706 38.44 9.96 -29.99
C SER A 706 38.12 9.14 -28.75
N ILE A 707 39.11 8.35 -28.32
CA ILE A 707 39.01 7.49 -27.13
C ILE A 707 40.15 7.88 -26.20
N ASN A 708 39.81 8.28 -24.98
CA ASN A 708 40.72 8.81 -23.98
C ASN A 708 41.57 9.97 -24.52
N ASP A 709 40.91 10.91 -25.20
CA ASP A 709 41.50 12.10 -25.82
C ASP A 709 42.49 11.79 -26.97
N ILE A 710 42.52 10.54 -27.46
CA ILE A 710 43.31 10.11 -28.62
C ILE A 710 42.39 9.94 -29.83
N SER A 711 42.58 10.77 -30.85
CA SER A 711 41.85 10.69 -32.13
C SER A 711 42.11 9.35 -32.82
N GLN A 712 41.05 8.68 -33.28
CA GLN A 712 41.10 7.37 -33.91
C GLN A 712 41.07 7.50 -35.43
N SER A 713 41.95 6.77 -36.12
CA SER A 713 41.85 6.62 -37.57
C SER A 713 40.66 5.72 -37.90
N MET A 714 39.56 6.29 -38.40
CA MET A 714 38.34 5.54 -38.71
C MET A 714 38.50 4.78 -40.03
N VAL A 715 38.15 3.49 -40.03
CA VAL A 715 38.09 2.65 -41.22
C VAL A 715 36.72 2.00 -41.29
N ASN A 716 36.21 1.76 -42.50
CA ASN A 716 34.95 1.03 -42.64
C ASN A 716 35.12 -0.38 -42.08
N ALA A 717 34.17 -0.82 -41.26
CA ALA A 717 34.16 -2.18 -40.75
C ALA A 717 34.04 -3.18 -41.90
N ILE A 718 34.85 -4.24 -41.87
CA ILE A 718 34.78 -5.33 -42.84
C ILE A 718 33.73 -6.31 -42.31
N THR A 719 32.52 -6.27 -42.85
CA THR A 719 31.37 -7.00 -42.31
C THR A 719 31.11 -8.36 -42.95
N ASP A 720 31.82 -8.71 -44.02
CA ASP A 720 31.69 -10.01 -44.69
C ASP A 720 32.55 -11.09 -43.99
N PRO A 721 31.94 -12.13 -43.38
CA PRO A 721 32.68 -13.19 -42.70
C PRO A 721 33.65 -13.94 -43.62
N LEU A 722 33.34 -14.05 -44.92
CA LEU A 722 34.23 -14.71 -45.88
C LEU A 722 35.56 -13.97 -46.04
N ILE A 723 35.58 -12.67 -45.75
CA ILE A 723 36.78 -11.83 -45.80
C ILE A 723 37.49 -11.85 -44.45
N TYR A 724 36.80 -11.52 -43.36
CA TYR A 724 37.46 -11.29 -42.06
C TYR A 724 37.83 -12.57 -41.29
N GLU A 725 37.33 -13.73 -41.71
CA GLU A 725 37.70 -15.04 -41.17
C GLU A 725 38.69 -15.81 -42.07
N ALA A 726 39.11 -15.22 -43.20
CA ALA A 726 40.17 -15.81 -44.02
C ALA A 726 41.47 -15.98 -43.21
N LYS A 727 42.21 -17.06 -43.46
CA LYS A 727 43.41 -17.43 -42.66
C LYS A 727 44.50 -16.36 -42.67
N ASP A 728 44.57 -15.61 -43.76
CA ASP A 728 45.52 -14.54 -44.07
C ASP A 728 44.92 -13.14 -43.86
N PHE A 729 43.70 -13.06 -43.29
CA PHE A 729 43.09 -11.79 -42.96
C PHE A 729 43.88 -11.04 -41.89
N ILE A 730 44.20 -9.77 -42.19
CA ILE A 730 44.83 -8.85 -41.26
C ILE A 730 43.80 -7.76 -40.94
N PRO A 731 43.34 -7.62 -39.69
CA PRO A 731 42.43 -6.55 -39.30
C PRO A 731 43.05 -5.18 -39.64
N PRO A 732 42.24 -4.22 -40.13
CA PRO A 732 42.76 -2.89 -40.43
C PRO A 732 43.28 -2.21 -39.16
N ALA A 733 44.34 -1.41 -39.29
CA ALA A 733 45.01 -0.78 -38.14
C ALA A 733 44.20 0.36 -37.47
N GLY A 734 43.10 0.79 -38.10
CA GLY A 734 42.21 1.83 -37.59
C GLY A 734 41.05 1.28 -36.76
N LEU A 735 40.26 2.18 -36.20
CA LEU A 735 38.99 1.84 -35.56
C LEU A 735 37.96 1.47 -36.62
N GLU A 736 37.57 0.19 -36.64
CA GLU A 736 36.48 -0.29 -37.49
C GLU A 736 35.15 0.34 -37.06
N VAL A 737 34.52 1.09 -37.97
CA VAL A 737 33.22 1.71 -37.78
C VAL A 737 32.24 1.10 -38.77
N GLU A 738 31.24 0.38 -38.26
CA GLU A 738 30.09 -0.06 -39.03
C GLU A 738 29.16 1.12 -39.25
N LYS A 739 28.70 1.33 -40.48
CA LYS A 739 27.70 2.33 -40.82
C LYS A 739 26.53 1.66 -41.53
N ASN A 740 25.34 1.83 -40.98
CA ASN A 740 24.11 1.32 -41.57
C ASN A 740 23.05 2.43 -41.64
N ASN A 741 22.39 2.58 -42.78
CA ASN A 741 21.25 3.48 -42.96
C ASN A 741 19.97 2.66 -42.94
N GLU A 742 19.07 2.96 -41.99
CA GLU A 742 17.79 2.26 -41.86
C GLU A 742 16.66 3.29 -41.81
N GLU A 743 15.72 3.23 -42.76
CA GLU A 743 14.56 4.13 -42.83
C GLU A 743 14.96 5.62 -42.78
N ASN A 744 14.86 6.25 -41.61
CA ASN A 744 15.10 7.67 -41.34
C ASN A 744 16.28 7.92 -40.38
N LYS A 745 17.16 6.92 -40.17
CA LYS A 745 18.28 6.98 -39.23
C LYS A 745 19.57 6.44 -39.84
N THR A 746 20.70 6.96 -39.36
CA THR A 746 22.03 6.42 -39.60
C THR A 746 22.59 5.89 -38.29
N ILE A 747 23.03 4.63 -38.29
CA ILE A 747 23.59 3.95 -37.13
C ILE A 747 25.08 3.76 -37.36
N TYR A 748 25.89 4.22 -36.41
CA TYR A 748 27.34 4.02 -36.37
C TYR A 748 27.70 3.08 -35.22
N GLY A 749 28.32 1.94 -35.50
CA GLY A 749 28.71 0.94 -34.50
C GLY A 749 30.22 0.73 -34.44
N PHE A 750 30.81 0.71 -33.25
CA PHE A 750 32.24 0.43 -33.06
C PHE A 750 32.53 -0.14 -31.67
N MET A 751 33.65 -0.85 -31.54
CA MET A 751 34.07 -1.46 -30.28
C MET A 751 34.76 -0.47 -29.34
N VAL A 752 34.38 -0.51 -28.08
CA VAL A 752 35.02 0.21 -26.98
C VAL A 752 35.34 -0.79 -25.86
N ASN A 753 36.58 -0.83 -25.40
CA ASN A 753 36.97 -1.67 -24.27
C ASN A 753 37.17 -0.81 -23.02
N ILE A 754 36.52 -1.18 -21.92
CA ILE A 754 36.65 -0.52 -20.62
C ILE A 754 37.15 -1.54 -19.59
N PRO A 755 38.48 -1.61 -19.36
CA PRO A 755 39.06 -2.55 -18.42
C PRO A 755 38.57 -2.35 -16.99
N ILE A 756 38.64 -3.41 -16.19
CA ILE A 756 38.30 -3.36 -14.76
C ILE A 756 39.06 -2.23 -14.05
N GLY A 757 38.35 -1.44 -13.23
CA GLY A 757 38.92 -0.36 -12.43
C GLY A 757 39.32 0.87 -13.23
N ARG A 758 39.04 0.92 -14.54
CA ARG A 758 39.39 2.04 -15.41
C ARG A 758 38.18 2.90 -15.79
N ILE A 759 38.49 4.10 -16.28
CA ILE A 759 37.56 5.04 -16.87
C ILE A 759 37.91 5.15 -18.35
N ALA A 760 36.89 5.13 -19.21
CA ALA A 760 37.02 5.44 -20.62
C ALA A 760 36.21 6.69 -20.94
N LYS A 761 36.78 7.58 -21.76
CA LYS A 761 36.13 8.78 -22.28
C LYS A 761 36.07 8.68 -23.80
N ILE A 762 34.86 8.67 -24.37
CA ILE A 762 34.63 8.53 -25.81
C ILE A 762 34.03 9.85 -26.29
N ASN A 763 34.70 10.52 -27.22
CA ASN A 763 34.20 11.74 -27.83
C ASN A 763 33.86 11.45 -29.29
N VAL A 764 32.67 11.84 -29.72
CA VAL A 764 32.22 11.71 -31.11
C VAL A 764 31.70 13.05 -31.60
N LYS A 765 32.32 13.54 -32.67
CA LYS A 765 31.91 14.77 -33.35
C LYS A 765 31.14 14.41 -34.61
N TYR A 766 29.97 15.00 -34.81
CA TYR A 766 29.15 14.76 -35.99
C TYR A 766 28.43 16.03 -36.44
N ASN A 767 28.09 16.03 -37.74
CA ASN A 767 27.28 17.07 -38.36
C ASN A 767 25.94 16.50 -38.78
N LEU A 768 24.87 17.28 -38.60
CA LEU A 768 23.59 16.98 -39.21
C LEU A 768 23.63 17.26 -40.71
N ALA A 769 22.87 16.49 -41.49
CA ALA A 769 22.75 16.71 -42.93
C ALA A 769 21.89 17.95 -43.26
N GLY A 770 20.84 18.19 -42.47
CA GLY A 770 19.99 19.38 -42.59
C GLY A 770 20.69 20.66 -42.15
N LYS A 771 20.32 21.78 -42.76
CA LYS A 771 20.73 23.13 -42.36
C LYS A 771 19.51 23.96 -41.98
N ILE A 772 19.68 24.85 -41.02
CA ILE A 772 18.66 25.83 -40.62
C ILE A 772 18.71 27.03 -41.56
N SER A 773 17.56 27.51 -42.03
CA SER A 773 17.49 28.77 -42.79
C SER A 773 17.46 29.96 -41.83
N LEU A 774 18.61 30.64 -41.69
CA LEU A 774 18.75 31.79 -40.77
C LEU A 774 18.18 33.11 -41.32
N ASP A 775 17.68 33.10 -42.56
CA ASP A 775 16.97 34.25 -43.15
C ASP A 775 15.57 34.44 -42.54
N GLN A 776 15.05 33.39 -41.91
CA GLN A 776 13.72 33.38 -41.33
C GLN A 776 13.69 34.13 -39.99
N ASN A 777 12.53 34.71 -39.67
CA ASN A 777 12.34 35.42 -38.41
C ASN A 777 12.29 34.47 -37.20
N VAL A 778 11.92 33.21 -37.43
CA VAL A 778 11.78 32.18 -36.40
C VAL A 778 12.27 30.85 -36.96
N PHE A 779 12.98 30.07 -36.15
CA PHE A 779 13.26 28.67 -36.43
C PHE A 779 13.19 27.84 -35.15
N SER A 780 13.16 26.51 -35.28
CA SER A 780 13.18 25.59 -34.15
C SER A 780 14.25 24.50 -34.26
N TYR A 781 14.80 24.13 -33.11
CA TYR A 781 15.68 22.98 -32.92
C TYR A 781 14.97 21.98 -32.02
N ASN A 782 14.76 20.76 -32.52
CA ASN A 782 14.00 19.72 -31.82
C ASN A 782 14.89 18.48 -31.61
N LEU A 783 15.37 18.26 -30.39
CA LEU A 783 16.20 17.11 -30.02
C LEU A 783 15.37 16.03 -29.33
N LYS A 784 15.39 14.80 -29.86
CA LYS A 784 14.82 13.62 -29.21
C LYS A 784 15.93 12.71 -28.67
N LEU A 785 15.85 12.36 -27.39
CA LEU A 785 16.78 11.44 -26.74
C LEU A 785 16.11 10.10 -26.54
N PHE A 786 16.67 9.05 -27.13
CA PHE A 786 16.18 7.68 -26.96
C PHE A 786 16.90 6.98 -25.80
N LYS A 787 16.12 6.53 -24.83
CA LYS A 787 16.56 5.68 -23.73
C LYS A 787 16.62 4.23 -24.18
N GLN A 788 17.73 3.54 -23.86
CA GLN A 788 17.91 2.12 -24.11
C GLN A 788 17.24 1.26 -23.02
N PRO A 789 16.49 0.20 -23.36
CA PRO A 789 16.02 -0.83 -22.42
C PRO A 789 17.15 -1.49 -21.61
N GLY A 790 16.92 -1.97 -20.38
CA GLY A 790 17.98 -2.61 -19.58
C GLY A 790 18.97 -1.68 -18.88
N ILE A 791 18.81 -0.36 -19.02
CA ILE A 791 19.56 0.67 -18.26
C ILE A 791 18.56 1.43 -17.39
N ASP A 792 18.84 1.62 -16.10
CA ASP A 792 17.96 2.39 -15.18
C ASP A 792 17.84 3.86 -15.60
N SER A 793 18.94 4.60 -15.50
CA SER A 793 18.99 6.00 -15.94
C SER A 793 20.40 6.44 -16.32
N ILE A 794 20.50 7.46 -17.16
CA ILE A 794 21.77 8.04 -17.60
C ILE A 794 21.81 9.53 -17.25
N PRO A 795 22.78 9.99 -16.43
CA PRO A 795 23.07 11.41 -16.28
C PRO A 795 23.44 12.02 -17.64
N TYR A 796 22.64 12.98 -18.08
CA TYR A 796 22.80 13.66 -19.37
C TYR A 796 22.83 15.17 -19.17
N SER A 797 23.73 15.84 -19.90
CA SER A 797 23.74 17.30 -20.01
C SER A 797 23.85 17.75 -21.45
N LEU A 798 23.07 18.75 -21.85
CA LEU A 798 23.14 19.43 -23.14
C LEU A 798 23.60 20.87 -22.95
N SER A 799 24.51 21.32 -23.80
CA SER A 799 24.88 22.71 -24.00
C SER A 799 24.65 23.08 -25.46
N LEU A 800 23.64 23.91 -25.73
CA LEU A 800 23.27 24.36 -27.07
C LEU A 800 23.70 25.82 -27.28
N ALA A 801 24.68 26.03 -28.15
CA ALA A 801 25.09 27.35 -28.65
C ALA A 801 24.33 27.68 -29.95
N TYR A 802 23.92 28.94 -30.10
CA TYR A 802 23.14 29.40 -31.23
C TYR A 802 23.56 30.81 -31.67
N PRO A 803 23.24 31.25 -32.90
CA PRO A 803 23.72 32.52 -33.42
C PRO A 803 23.22 33.71 -32.62
N SER A 804 24.13 34.66 -32.35
CA SER A 804 23.85 35.81 -31.47
C SER A 804 22.76 36.76 -31.98
N ILE A 805 22.36 36.66 -33.25
CA ILE A 805 21.28 37.44 -33.86
C ILE A 805 19.87 36.95 -33.49
N PHE A 806 19.76 35.83 -32.77
CA PHE A 806 18.49 35.28 -32.29
C PHE A 806 18.40 35.33 -30.76
N ASN A 807 17.17 35.25 -30.24
CA ASN A 807 16.81 35.00 -28.84
C ASN A 807 16.07 33.67 -28.74
N ALA A 808 16.31 32.90 -27.68
CA ALA A 808 15.46 31.77 -27.33
C ALA A 808 14.13 32.26 -26.74
N VAL A 809 12.99 31.82 -27.28
CA VAL A 809 11.65 32.29 -26.86
C VAL A 809 10.81 31.20 -26.21
N ASN A 810 10.79 30.00 -26.80
CA ASN A 810 10.12 28.83 -26.24
C ASN A 810 11.18 27.77 -25.98
N VAL A 811 11.48 27.49 -24.72
CA VAL A 811 12.44 26.47 -24.31
C VAL A 811 11.74 25.40 -23.51
N SER A 812 12.12 24.14 -23.70
CA SER A 812 11.61 23.03 -22.88
C SER A 812 11.92 23.21 -21.40
N ASP A 813 11.03 22.66 -20.55
CA ASP A 813 11.18 22.71 -19.11
C ASP A 813 12.54 22.18 -18.63
N GLY A 814 13.15 22.92 -17.70
CA GLY A 814 14.47 22.59 -17.13
C GLY A 814 15.65 23.16 -17.91
N MET A 815 15.43 23.78 -19.07
CA MET A 815 16.46 24.55 -19.77
C MET A 815 16.72 25.89 -19.09
N LYS A 816 17.99 26.31 -19.06
CA LYS A 816 18.42 27.61 -18.54
C LYS A 816 19.36 28.27 -19.53
N GLU A 817 19.21 29.57 -19.71
CA GLU A 817 20.14 30.34 -20.52
C GLU A 817 21.33 30.83 -19.68
N ASP A 818 22.56 30.63 -20.18
CA ASP A 818 23.79 31.13 -19.60
C ASP A 818 24.77 31.57 -20.70
N ARG A 819 25.19 32.84 -20.68
CA ARG A 819 26.19 33.42 -21.61
C ARG A 819 25.96 33.08 -23.10
N GLY A 820 24.72 33.17 -23.58
CA GLY A 820 24.38 32.88 -24.99
C GLY A 820 24.32 31.39 -25.34
N LYS A 821 24.23 30.51 -24.34
CA LYS A 821 23.99 29.07 -24.50
C LYS A 821 22.76 28.65 -23.71
N LEU A 822 22.05 27.65 -24.20
CA LEU A 822 21.00 26.94 -23.47
C LEU A 822 21.59 25.68 -22.84
N LEU A 823 21.42 25.56 -21.52
CA LEU A 823 21.91 24.46 -20.72
C LEU A 823 20.74 23.60 -20.24
N TYR A 824 20.89 22.29 -20.34
CA TYR A 824 19.94 21.31 -19.82
C TYR A 824 20.70 20.20 -19.10
N SER A 825 20.17 19.74 -17.97
CA SER A 825 20.76 18.64 -17.20
C SER A 825 19.67 17.82 -16.53
N LYS A 826 19.66 16.51 -16.78
CA LYS A 826 18.67 15.58 -16.24
C LYS A 826 19.24 14.16 -16.19
N LYS A 827 18.71 13.32 -15.29
CA LYS A 827 18.86 11.87 -15.39
C LYS A 827 17.79 11.34 -16.34
N ILE A 828 18.22 10.79 -17.47
CA ILE A 828 17.35 10.25 -18.51
C ILE A 828 16.95 8.83 -18.11
N ALA A 829 15.73 8.66 -17.62
CA ALA A 829 15.12 7.35 -17.34
C ALA A 829 14.07 6.95 -18.39
N GLU A 830 13.58 7.93 -19.15
CA GLU A 830 12.54 7.81 -20.17
C GLU A 830 13.02 8.57 -21.42
N ASP A 831 12.44 8.29 -22.59
CA ASP A 831 12.69 9.12 -23.78
C ASP A 831 12.38 10.59 -23.48
N GLN A 832 13.19 11.51 -24.00
CA GLN A 832 12.99 12.95 -23.80
C GLN A 832 12.85 13.66 -25.13
N ASP A 833 11.86 14.52 -25.24
CA ASP A 833 11.70 15.46 -26.35
C ASP A 833 12.02 16.88 -25.86
N LEU A 834 13.02 17.51 -26.47
CA LEU A 834 13.42 18.88 -26.20
C LEU A 834 13.15 19.72 -27.45
N SER A 835 12.37 20.78 -27.29
CA SER A 835 11.98 21.69 -28.36
C SER A 835 12.37 23.10 -27.97
N ILE A 836 13.15 23.74 -28.83
CA ILE A 836 13.60 25.11 -28.66
C ILE A 836 13.16 25.92 -29.88
N SER A 837 12.46 27.02 -29.66
CA SER A 837 12.18 28.03 -30.69
C SER A 837 13.03 29.26 -30.49
N PHE A 838 13.57 29.77 -31.59
CA PHE A 838 14.40 30.96 -31.64
C PHE A 838 13.71 32.02 -32.49
N ALA A 839 13.75 33.28 -32.04
CA ALA A 839 13.23 34.43 -32.77
C ALA A 839 14.35 35.46 -33.01
N LYS A 840 14.39 36.04 -34.20
CA LYS A 840 15.39 37.04 -34.57
C LYS A 840 15.25 38.28 -33.66
N LYS A 841 16.39 38.85 -33.26
CA LYS A 841 16.48 40.02 -32.38
C LYS A 841 15.90 41.29 -32.99
#